data_AF-M2QWP0-F1
#
_entry.id   AF-M2QWP0-F1
#
_cell.length_a   1.000
_cell.length_b   1.000
_cell.length_c   1.000
_cell.angle_alpha   90.00
_cell.angle_beta   90.00
_cell.angle_gamma   90.00
#
_symmetry.space_group_name_H-M   'P 1'
#
loop_
_entity.id
_entity.type
_entity.pdbx_description
1 polymer ?
#
loop_
_entity_poly.entity_id
_entity_poly.type
_entity_poly.pdbx_seq_one_letter_code
_entity_poly.pdbx_strand_id
1 'polypeptide(L)'
;MPNLVLSTLLLTIWSLHASAAIPRNSLVSRYNPVRNASSLTTPMQVGNGFFAFGADVTGLQTFLPWAIMSDWAWKNDSLPAGTTPADIASYRGVVWDGVQYEFGGPADPQQWLISNPNRVNLGRVGLQFRDARGDAVNASEEDLGSIRQELDLWTGTITSQFIYRGVAVKVQTYASQSASAIAFRIQSDLLEEGRLGVFLDFPWNDGSSKFQAPFVGYWNESDLHTTTLQIGPGLREDSRARITHTEVASTFFTGIGGDEFAISRDSPTEHRYSIAPSSRTSDALSLTVAYSNTTGSAVPTFADVVAESTSAWENYWSTGGFVDVLTNSTDPRAEELQRRIILSRYLMRVNEAGHTPPQESGLVNTGWYGKFHMEQFFWHCAHWALWNNWDLLYRSLDTYSRFLSTSIERAQVQEGFPIGARWSKMTDPSGRSAPGEINELLIWQQPHPLVFAEYEYRATQSRATLEKWRDVLHAAADWMSVYARENSSTGVYDLAPPLYVVAEDTDPNATWNPTFELAYWRFGLGMARTWMERLDEEPPAIWQEVENNLAPLPIENGTYAVYEGIETDFWTDPTFINDHPALVGIYGWLPQTADVHLDIAKTTAEKVWQYWNFTNCWGWDFGMLAMSAARNGDTEKALEWLLHPLFQFDDVGMPVGGVRVPTPYFPGAGSLLYAIAMMAAGWDGSTTEAPGFPNEGWKVTVENISVAL
;
A
#
# COMPACT_ATOMS: atom_id res chain seq x y z
N MET A 1 45.66 21.21 -67.90
CA MET A 1 44.75 20.18 -67.35
C MET A 1 45.27 19.79 -65.98
N PRO A 2 44.46 19.98 -64.93
CA PRO A 2 44.02 18.82 -64.18
C PRO A 2 42.49 18.82 -64.00
N ASN A 3 41.89 17.63 -64.05
CA ASN A 3 40.46 17.41 -63.93
C ASN A 3 40.03 17.38 -62.46
N LEU A 4 39.02 18.20 -62.16
CA LEU A 4 38.17 18.15 -60.98
C LEU A 4 37.38 16.83 -60.94
N VAL A 5 37.31 16.17 -59.78
CA VAL A 5 36.26 15.22 -59.46
C VAL A 5 35.47 15.77 -58.28
N LEU A 6 34.21 16.09 -58.56
CA LEU A 6 33.16 16.57 -57.67
C LEU A 6 32.81 15.46 -56.66
N SER A 7 32.86 15.75 -55.36
CA SER A 7 32.24 14.90 -54.33
C SER A 7 30.96 15.58 -53.83
N THR A 8 29.83 14.99 -54.17
CA THR A 8 28.48 15.42 -53.77
C THR A 8 28.23 14.98 -52.32
N LEU A 9 28.09 15.94 -51.41
CA LEU A 9 27.72 15.71 -50.02
C LEU A 9 26.18 15.58 -49.93
N LEU A 10 25.67 14.38 -49.69
CA LEU A 10 24.26 14.15 -49.34
C LEU A 10 24.05 14.58 -47.88
N LEU A 11 23.36 15.70 -47.67
CA LEU A 11 22.80 16.08 -46.37
C LEU A 11 21.55 15.24 -46.10
N THR A 12 21.69 14.17 -45.32
CA THR A 12 20.57 13.50 -44.66
C THR A 12 20.07 14.40 -43.53
N ILE A 13 18.92 15.05 -43.74
CA ILE A 13 18.19 15.74 -42.69
C ILE A 13 17.60 14.66 -41.78
N TRP A 14 18.20 14.46 -40.62
CA TRP A 14 17.58 13.72 -39.52
C TRP A 14 16.52 14.63 -38.91
N SER A 15 15.26 14.41 -39.27
CA SER A 15 14.13 14.98 -38.56
C SER A 15 14.07 14.34 -37.18
N LEU A 16 14.76 14.95 -36.21
CA LEU A 16 14.50 14.75 -34.79
C LEU A 16 13.03 15.09 -34.56
N HIS A 17 12.17 14.07 -34.52
CA HIS A 17 10.85 14.20 -33.93
C HIS A 17 11.09 14.41 -32.44
N ALA A 18 11.22 15.67 -32.03
CA ALA A 18 11.07 16.03 -30.63
C ALA A 18 9.64 15.67 -30.25
N SER A 19 9.45 14.50 -29.64
CA SER A 19 8.19 14.17 -28.99
C SER A 19 7.91 15.28 -27.98
N ALA A 20 6.78 15.96 -28.12
CA ALA A 20 6.39 16.98 -27.17
C ALA A 20 6.26 16.32 -25.79
N ALA A 21 6.74 16.99 -24.74
CA ALA A 21 6.59 16.50 -23.37
C ALA A 21 5.10 16.34 -23.03
N ILE A 22 4.77 15.32 -22.25
CA ILE A 22 3.40 15.04 -21.80
C ILE A 22 2.89 16.27 -21.03
N PRO A 23 1.67 16.78 -21.31
CA PRO A 23 1.11 17.95 -20.62
C PRO A 23 0.55 17.56 -19.24
N ARG A 24 1.44 17.12 -18.34
CA ARG A 24 1.12 16.43 -17.08
C ARG A 24 0.14 17.19 -16.19
N ASN A 25 0.31 18.50 -16.00
CA ASN A 25 -0.60 19.30 -15.17
C ASN A 25 -2.06 19.23 -15.67
N SER A 26 -2.26 19.37 -16.99
CA SER A 26 -3.60 19.32 -17.57
C SER A 26 -4.24 17.94 -17.47
N LEU A 27 -3.44 16.87 -17.64
CA LEU A 27 -3.90 15.48 -17.52
C LEU A 27 -4.23 15.12 -16.07
N VAL A 28 -3.41 15.54 -15.10
CA VAL A 28 -3.67 15.31 -13.68
C VAL A 28 -4.92 16.07 -13.25
N SER A 29 -4.99 17.37 -13.54
CA SER A 29 -6.10 18.24 -13.10
C SER A 29 -7.46 17.84 -13.70
N ARG A 30 -7.46 17.17 -14.86
CA ARG A 30 -8.68 16.61 -15.49
C ARG A 30 -9.41 15.65 -14.57
N TYR A 31 -8.69 14.97 -13.69
CA TYR A 31 -9.23 13.93 -12.81
C TYR A 31 -9.39 14.38 -11.36
N ASN A 32 -9.29 15.68 -11.05
CA ASN A 32 -9.56 16.22 -9.72
C ASN A 32 -10.95 15.74 -9.23
N PRO A 33 -11.03 14.92 -8.16
CA PRO A 33 -12.31 14.42 -7.69
C PRO A 33 -13.18 15.54 -7.11
N VAL A 34 -14.49 15.48 -7.35
CA VAL A 34 -15.46 16.45 -6.85
C VAL A 34 -16.64 15.74 -6.21
N ARG A 35 -17.03 16.17 -5.01
CA ARG A 35 -18.20 15.68 -4.28
C ARG A 35 -19.15 16.81 -3.91
N ASN A 36 -20.45 16.50 -3.87
CA ASN A 36 -21.52 17.40 -3.41
C ASN A 36 -22.32 16.84 -2.22
N ALA A 37 -21.97 15.64 -1.76
CA ALA A 37 -22.46 14.97 -0.57
C ALA A 37 -21.36 14.03 -0.05
N SER A 38 -21.38 13.72 1.24
CA SER A 38 -20.40 12.80 1.80
C SER A 38 -20.64 11.38 1.31
N SER A 39 -19.56 10.67 0.97
CA SER A 39 -19.61 9.21 0.82
C SER A 39 -19.69 8.58 2.20
N LEU A 40 -20.43 7.48 2.35
CA LEU A 40 -20.47 6.72 3.60
C LEU A 40 -19.43 5.59 3.64
N THR A 41 -18.69 5.38 2.55
CA THR A 41 -17.74 4.27 2.40
C THR A 41 -16.28 4.72 2.36
N THR A 42 -15.99 5.88 1.76
CA THR A 42 -14.61 6.37 1.57
C THR A 42 -14.48 7.88 1.79
N PRO A 43 -13.41 8.36 2.47
CA PRO A 43 -13.14 9.78 2.58
C PRO A 43 -12.47 10.33 1.31
N MET A 44 -12.53 11.66 1.14
CA MET A 44 -11.53 12.36 0.33
C MET A 44 -10.32 12.64 1.22
N GLN A 45 -9.09 12.32 0.77
CA GLN A 45 -7.91 12.38 1.64
C GLN A 45 -6.84 13.37 1.16
N VAL A 46 -6.10 13.90 2.13
CA VAL A 46 -4.77 14.49 1.94
C VAL A 46 -3.77 13.74 2.84
N GLY A 47 -2.51 13.67 2.42
CA GLY A 47 -1.46 13.00 3.19
C GLY A 47 -0.10 13.03 2.53
N ASN A 48 0.83 12.25 3.08
CA ASN A 48 2.24 12.26 2.69
C ASN A 48 2.90 10.86 2.65
N GLY A 49 2.10 9.81 2.80
CA GLY A 49 2.55 8.41 2.78
C GLY A 49 2.75 7.80 4.17
N PHE A 50 3.15 8.61 5.16
CA PHE A 50 3.29 8.18 6.56
C PHE A 50 2.21 8.78 7.49
N PHE A 51 1.34 9.63 6.94
CA PHE A 51 0.21 10.26 7.61
C PHE A 51 -0.87 10.60 6.59
N ALA A 52 -2.13 10.34 6.94
CA ALA A 52 -3.27 10.70 6.12
C ALA A 52 -4.43 11.23 6.97
N PHE A 53 -5.15 12.18 6.37
CA PHE A 53 -6.37 12.78 6.93
C PHE A 53 -7.50 12.62 5.92
N GLY A 54 -8.56 11.93 6.32
CA GLY A 54 -9.80 11.83 5.55
C GLY A 54 -10.81 12.91 5.94
N ALA A 55 -11.45 13.53 4.94
CA ALA A 55 -12.45 14.57 5.12
C ALA A 55 -13.82 14.15 4.57
N ASP A 56 -14.88 14.63 5.22
CA ASP A 56 -16.22 14.74 4.64
C ASP A 56 -16.35 16.05 3.85
N VAL A 57 -17.54 16.32 3.29
CA VAL A 57 -17.75 17.47 2.39
C VAL A 57 -17.45 18.84 2.99
N THR A 58 -17.32 18.95 4.31
CA THR A 58 -16.89 20.21 4.96
C THR A 58 -15.42 20.54 4.75
N GLY A 59 -14.62 19.59 4.24
CA GLY A 59 -13.15 19.73 4.12
C GLY A 59 -12.41 19.34 5.41
N LEU A 60 -13.17 18.97 6.44
CA LEU A 60 -12.73 18.42 7.72
C LEU A 60 -13.56 17.17 8.03
N GLN A 61 -13.59 16.72 9.28
CA GLN A 61 -14.37 15.57 9.74
C GLN A 61 -15.53 16.05 10.60
N THR A 62 -16.49 16.78 10.05
CA THR A 62 -17.59 17.43 10.80
C THR A 62 -18.78 16.52 11.03
N PHE A 63 -19.14 15.67 10.08
CA PHE A 63 -20.29 14.76 10.13
C PHE A 63 -19.88 13.29 10.23
N LEU A 64 -18.78 12.91 9.56
CA LEU A 64 -18.29 11.53 9.55
C LEU A 64 -16.97 11.41 10.32
N PRO A 65 -16.82 10.40 11.21
CA PRO A 65 -15.61 10.21 12.01
C PRO A 65 -14.55 9.42 11.23
N TRP A 66 -14.12 9.97 10.09
CA TRP A 66 -12.99 9.39 9.34
C TRP A 66 -11.74 9.29 10.20
N ALA A 67 -10.89 8.32 9.89
CA ALA A 67 -9.67 8.12 10.66
C ALA A 67 -8.60 9.17 10.30
N ILE A 68 -7.80 9.53 11.31
CA ILE A 68 -6.50 10.19 11.14
C ILE A 68 -5.45 9.15 11.48
N MET A 69 -4.80 8.61 10.46
CA MET A 69 -3.88 7.47 10.60
C MET A 69 -2.44 7.91 10.30
N SER A 70 -1.48 7.23 10.90
CA SER A 70 -0.05 7.39 10.63
C SER A 70 0.64 6.04 10.54
N ASP A 71 1.86 6.00 10.02
CA ASP A 71 2.70 4.80 9.95
C ASP A 71 3.39 4.43 11.28
N TRP A 72 3.38 5.33 12.27
CA TRP A 72 4.08 5.18 13.55
C TRP A 72 3.16 5.02 14.78
N ALA A 73 1.87 5.35 14.69
CA ALA A 73 0.96 5.25 15.82
C ALA A 73 0.49 3.80 16.05
N TRP A 74 1.11 3.17 17.06
CA TRP A 74 0.86 1.78 17.47
C TRP A 74 0.71 1.67 18.98
N LYS A 75 -0.05 0.68 19.43
CA LYS A 75 -0.20 0.38 20.86
C LYS A 75 -0.41 -1.11 21.11
N ASN A 76 -0.17 -1.50 22.36
CA ASN A 76 -0.56 -2.80 22.89
C ASN A 76 -1.76 -2.63 23.84
N ASP A 77 -2.74 -3.50 23.69
CA ASP A 77 -3.87 -3.69 24.59
C ASP A 77 -3.44 -4.35 25.90
N SER A 78 -4.27 -4.19 26.93
CA SER A 78 -4.13 -4.95 28.16
C SER A 78 -4.20 -6.45 27.88
N LEU A 79 -3.48 -7.25 28.67
CA LEU A 79 -3.54 -8.70 28.57
C LEU A 79 -4.96 -9.22 28.86
N PRO A 80 -5.41 -10.29 28.19
CA PRO A 80 -6.68 -10.94 28.51
C PRO A 80 -6.73 -11.40 29.96
N ALA A 81 -7.92 -11.48 30.54
CA ALA A 81 -8.09 -11.93 31.92
C ALA A 81 -7.54 -13.35 32.10
N GLY A 82 -6.63 -13.53 33.05
CA GLY A 82 -5.97 -14.82 33.31
C GLY A 82 -4.70 -15.07 32.50
N THR A 83 -4.36 -14.21 31.54
CA THR A 83 -3.10 -14.26 30.78
C THR A 83 -2.03 -13.41 31.45
N THR A 84 -0.82 -13.97 31.56
CA THR A 84 0.36 -13.29 32.11
C THR A 84 1.38 -12.96 31.01
N PRO A 85 2.33 -12.03 31.26
CA PRO A 85 3.44 -11.80 30.33
C PRO A 85 4.27 -13.06 30.05
N ALA A 86 4.35 -13.99 31.01
CA ALA A 86 5.05 -15.26 30.83
C ALA A 86 4.31 -16.18 29.85
N ASP A 87 2.98 -16.20 29.85
CA ASP A 87 2.19 -16.96 28.89
C ASP A 87 2.43 -16.47 27.47
N ILE A 88 2.48 -15.14 27.26
CA ILE A 88 2.83 -14.53 25.97
C ILE A 88 4.25 -14.91 25.56
N ALA A 89 5.24 -14.74 26.44
CA ALA A 89 6.64 -15.03 26.13
C ALA A 89 6.92 -16.51 25.86
N SER A 90 6.10 -17.40 26.40
CA SER A 90 6.22 -18.87 26.28
C SER A 90 5.31 -19.47 25.20
N TYR A 91 4.54 -18.65 24.47
CA TYR A 91 3.70 -19.13 23.39
C TYR A 91 4.57 -19.73 22.27
N ARG A 92 4.29 -20.97 21.87
CA ARG A 92 5.06 -21.71 20.86
C ARG A 92 4.19 -22.45 19.84
N GLY A 93 2.87 -22.45 20.01
CA GLY A 93 1.92 -23.15 19.14
C GLY A 93 2.10 -24.67 19.12
N VAL A 94 2.15 -25.26 17.92
CA VAL A 94 2.22 -26.70 17.66
C VAL A 94 3.53 -27.10 16.98
N VAL A 95 3.85 -28.39 17.00
CA VAL A 95 4.99 -28.96 16.25
C VAL A 95 4.46 -29.92 15.19
N TRP A 96 4.66 -29.61 13.92
CA TRP A 96 4.33 -30.46 12.77
C TRP A 96 5.61 -30.84 12.04
N ASP A 97 5.79 -32.15 11.80
CA ASP A 97 6.96 -32.70 11.10
C ASP A 97 8.32 -32.20 11.64
N GLY A 98 8.43 -32.07 12.97
CA GLY A 98 9.64 -31.61 13.65
C GLY A 98 9.87 -30.08 13.63
N VAL A 99 9.00 -29.31 12.96
CA VAL A 99 9.06 -27.85 12.90
C VAL A 99 8.02 -27.24 13.83
N GLN A 100 8.38 -26.20 14.57
CA GLN A 100 7.48 -25.49 15.47
C GLN A 100 6.78 -24.33 14.74
N TYR A 101 5.45 -24.30 14.81
CA TYR A 101 4.61 -23.28 14.18
C TYR A 101 3.74 -22.59 15.22
N GLU A 102 3.68 -21.26 15.16
CA GLU A 102 2.94 -20.42 16.11
C GLU A 102 1.43 -20.39 15.85
N PHE A 103 0.76 -21.55 15.82
CA PHE A 103 -0.70 -21.66 15.81
C PHE A 103 -1.18 -22.84 16.64
N GLY A 104 -2.49 -22.94 16.91
CA GLY A 104 -3.07 -24.08 17.63
C GLY A 104 -2.71 -24.15 19.12
N GLY A 105 -2.12 -23.08 19.67
CA GLY A 105 -1.85 -22.95 21.10
C GLY A 105 -3.05 -22.39 21.88
N PRO A 106 -2.84 -21.93 23.13
CA PRO A 106 -3.90 -21.29 23.92
C PRO A 106 -4.49 -20.07 23.20
N ALA A 107 -5.82 -20.03 23.08
CA ALA A 107 -6.54 -19.05 22.25
C ALA A 107 -6.31 -17.59 22.69
N ASP A 108 -6.32 -17.29 23.99
CA ASP A 108 -6.20 -15.91 24.48
C ASP A 108 -4.80 -15.31 24.22
N PRO A 109 -3.67 -15.98 24.57
CA PRO A 109 -2.34 -15.56 24.14
C PRO A 109 -2.20 -15.43 22.62
N GLN A 110 -2.71 -16.41 21.86
CA GLN A 110 -2.62 -16.40 20.40
C GLN A 110 -3.34 -15.17 19.83
N GLN A 111 -4.58 -14.93 20.23
CA GLN A 111 -5.38 -13.81 19.73
C GLN A 111 -4.78 -12.46 20.15
N TRP A 112 -4.24 -12.35 21.36
CA TRP A 112 -3.55 -11.13 21.79
C TRP A 112 -2.29 -10.88 20.95
N LEU A 113 -1.47 -11.90 20.71
CA LEU A 113 -0.28 -11.81 19.85
C LEU A 113 -0.64 -11.52 18.38
N ILE A 114 -1.79 -11.98 17.90
CA ILE A 114 -2.28 -11.65 16.56
C ILE A 114 -2.61 -10.16 16.45
N SER A 115 -3.32 -9.60 17.44
CA SER A 115 -3.83 -8.22 17.35
C SER A 115 -2.90 -7.15 17.95
N ASN A 116 -1.80 -7.53 18.61
CA ASN A 116 -0.90 -6.59 19.27
C ASN A 116 0.53 -6.57 18.70
N PRO A 117 1.15 -5.39 18.49
CA PRO A 117 0.51 -4.08 18.52
C PRO A 117 -0.54 -3.90 17.40
N ASN A 118 -1.51 -3.03 17.65
CA ASN A 118 -2.51 -2.55 16.68
C ASN A 118 -2.37 -1.05 16.39
N ARG A 119 -2.92 -0.62 15.25
CA ARG A 119 -2.96 0.78 14.79
C ARG A 119 -3.92 1.65 15.59
N VAL A 120 -3.60 2.94 15.67
CA VAL A 120 -4.39 3.94 16.40
C VAL A 120 -4.93 5.02 15.47
N ASN A 121 -6.23 5.31 15.57
CA ASN A 121 -6.82 6.54 15.07
C ASN A 121 -6.45 7.70 16.01
N LEU A 122 -5.72 8.69 15.48
CA LEU A 122 -5.13 9.79 16.25
C LEU A 122 -6.14 10.84 16.73
N GLY A 123 -7.38 10.78 16.25
CA GLY A 123 -8.44 11.69 16.67
C GLY A 123 -9.30 12.14 15.50
N ARG A 124 -10.01 13.25 15.73
CA ARG A 124 -10.90 13.87 14.76
C ARG A 124 -10.75 15.38 14.79
N VAL A 125 -10.78 16.01 13.63
CA VAL A 125 -10.78 17.48 13.48
C VAL A 125 -11.98 17.89 12.65
N GLY A 126 -12.94 18.62 13.22
CA GLY A 126 -14.19 19.00 12.54
C GLY A 126 -14.66 20.41 12.86
N LEU A 127 -15.64 20.92 12.11
CA LEU A 127 -16.22 22.23 12.36
C LEU A 127 -17.16 22.18 13.57
N GLN A 128 -17.06 23.19 14.44
CA GLN A 128 -17.97 23.39 15.55
C GLN A 128 -18.93 24.53 15.22
N PHE A 129 -20.17 24.20 14.82
CA PHE A 129 -21.23 25.19 14.65
C PHE A 129 -21.74 25.65 16.02
N ARG A 130 -22.06 26.94 16.12
CA ARG A 130 -22.55 27.58 17.34
C ARG A 130 -23.77 28.47 17.06
N ASP A 131 -24.61 28.62 18.08
CA ASP A 131 -25.72 29.57 18.02
C ASP A 131 -25.25 31.01 18.32
N ALA A 132 -26.17 31.97 18.33
CA ALA A 132 -25.85 33.38 18.60
C ALA A 132 -25.37 33.65 20.04
N ARG A 133 -25.54 32.68 20.97
CA ARG A 133 -25.03 32.75 22.34
C ARG A 133 -23.62 32.19 22.44
N GLY A 134 -23.15 31.49 21.40
CA GLY A 134 -21.85 30.81 21.35
C GLY A 134 -21.92 29.35 21.81
N ASP A 135 -23.12 28.83 22.09
CA ASP A 135 -23.32 27.44 22.50
C ASP A 135 -23.21 26.52 21.29
N ALA A 136 -22.62 25.33 21.49
CA ALA A 136 -22.49 24.33 20.44
C ALA A 136 -23.87 23.90 19.90
N VAL A 137 -24.00 23.80 18.58
CA VAL A 137 -25.19 23.33 17.90
C VAL A 137 -24.88 22.04 17.17
N ASN A 138 -25.77 21.05 17.31
CA ASN A 138 -25.71 19.84 16.52
C ASN A 138 -26.24 20.13 15.10
N ALA A 139 -25.34 20.43 14.17
CA ALA A 139 -25.66 20.57 12.75
C ALA A 139 -25.53 19.22 12.04
N SER A 140 -26.39 18.96 11.08
CA SER A 140 -26.27 17.81 10.16
C SER A 140 -25.80 18.26 8.78
N GLU A 141 -25.40 17.31 7.93
CA GLU A 141 -25.06 17.61 6.53
C GLU A 141 -26.24 18.20 5.75
N GLU A 142 -27.48 17.84 6.12
CA GLU A 142 -28.71 18.36 5.50
C GLU A 142 -28.92 19.86 5.77
N ASP A 143 -28.27 20.42 6.80
CA ASP A 143 -28.29 21.86 7.07
C ASP A 143 -27.42 22.66 6.08
N LEU A 144 -26.62 21.99 5.25
CA LEU A 144 -25.74 22.61 4.28
C LEU A 144 -26.40 22.75 2.90
N GLY A 145 -26.32 23.94 2.33
CA GLY A 145 -26.68 24.21 0.94
C GLY A 145 -25.46 24.36 0.03
N SER A 146 -25.66 24.19 -1.28
CA SER A 146 -24.64 24.49 -2.32
C SER A 146 -23.27 23.85 -2.06
N ILE A 147 -23.26 22.60 -1.61
CA ILE A 147 -22.05 21.85 -1.27
C ILE A 147 -21.21 21.58 -2.53
N ARG A 148 -19.92 21.91 -2.47
CA ARG A 148 -18.91 21.50 -3.44
C ARG A 148 -17.58 21.29 -2.73
N GLN A 149 -17.10 20.05 -2.74
CA GLN A 149 -15.76 19.68 -2.31
C GLN A 149 -14.96 19.25 -3.54
N GLU A 150 -13.74 19.75 -3.67
CA GLU A 150 -12.79 19.35 -4.72
C GLU A 150 -11.44 19.01 -4.10
N LEU A 151 -10.83 17.91 -4.57
CA LEU A 151 -9.44 17.59 -4.33
C LEU A 151 -8.61 17.98 -5.56
N ASP A 152 -7.74 18.96 -5.38
CA ASP A 152 -6.71 19.29 -6.36
C ASP A 152 -5.52 18.34 -6.21
N LEU A 153 -5.43 17.39 -7.14
CA LEU A 153 -4.39 16.36 -7.15
C LEU A 153 -3.00 16.96 -7.38
N TRP A 154 -2.91 18.10 -8.10
CA TRP A 154 -1.64 18.71 -8.49
C TRP A 154 -0.95 19.38 -7.29
N THR A 155 -1.72 19.90 -6.34
CA THR A 155 -1.22 20.60 -5.14
C THR A 155 -1.46 19.83 -3.84
N GLY A 156 -2.29 18.79 -3.89
CA GLY A 156 -2.71 18.00 -2.73
C GLY A 156 -3.62 18.77 -1.77
N THR A 157 -4.53 19.57 -2.32
CA THR A 157 -5.39 20.47 -1.53
C THR A 157 -6.85 20.04 -1.63
N ILE A 158 -7.53 19.90 -0.49
CA ILE A 158 -9.00 19.82 -0.47
C ILE A 158 -9.56 21.24 -0.31
N THR A 159 -10.46 21.65 -1.22
CA THR A 159 -11.25 22.88 -1.09
C THR A 159 -12.72 22.54 -1.00
N SER A 160 -13.33 22.87 0.12
CA SER A 160 -14.76 22.71 0.39
C SER A 160 -15.46 24.06 0.46
N GLN A 161 -16.62 24.15 -0.18
CA GLN A 161 -17.50 25.32 -0.17
C GLN A 161 -18.94 24.88 0.07
N PHE A 162 -19.64 25.57 0.96
CA PHE A 162 -21.05 25.33 1.25
C PHE A 162 -21.69 26.56 1.91
N ILE A 163 -23.01 26.54 2.02
CA ILE A 163 -23.80 27.58 2.69
C ILE A 163 -24.41 26.98 3.96
N TYR A 164 -24.14 27.57 5.12
CA TYR A 164 -24.79 27.22 6.38
C TYR A 164 -25.67 28.39 6.84
N ARG A 165 -26.97 28.16 6.97
CA ARG A 165 -27.97 29.17 7.39
C ARG A 165 -27.84 30.52 6.64
N GLY A 166 -27.60 30.45 5.33
CA GLY A 166 -27.49 31.61 4.43
C GLY A 166 -26.10 32.27 4.37
N VAL A 167 -25.12 31.79 5.14
CA VAL A 167 -23.75 32.32 5.15
C VAL A 167 -22.80 31.34 4.47
N ALA A 168 -21.94 31.84 3.59
CA ALA A 168 -20.95 31.03 2.90
C ALA A 168 -19.82 30.60 3.84
N VAL A 169 -19.37 29.36 3.69
CA VAL A 169 -18.19 28.80 4.36
C VAL A 169 -17.28 28.21 3.29
N LYS A 170 -16.00 28.59 3.33
CA LYS A 170 -14.94 27.96 2.55
C LYS A 170 -13.90 27.38 3.49
N VAL A 171 -13.50 26.14 3.24
CA VAL A 171 -12.43 25.45 3.96
C VAL A 171 -11.39 24.97 2.97
N GLN A 172 -10.12 25.24 3.23
CA GLN A 172 -8.99 24.69 2.49
C GLN A 172 -8.14 23.86 3.43
N THR A 173 -7.83 22.62 3.08
CA THR A 173 -7.11 21.65 3.93
C THR A 173 -5.92 21.08 3.19
N TYR A 174 -4.77 21.06 3.88
CA TYR A 174 -3.46 20.65 3.39
C TYR A 174 -2.83 19.66 4.36
N ALA A 175 -1.96 18.77 3.87
CA ALA A 175 -1.14 17.90 4.71
C ALA A 175 0.34 18.30 4.59
N SER A 176 1.03 18.41 5.74
CA SER A 176 2.48 18.60 5.74
C SER A 176 3.15 17.43 5.05
N GLN A 177 4.26 17.71 4.37
CA GLN A 177 5.02 16.67 3.65
C GLN A 177 6.23 16.20 4.45
N SER A 178 6.53 16.87 5.58
CA SER A 178 7.65 16.56 6.49
C SER A 178 7.20 16.14 7.89
N ALA A 179 5.94 16.38 8.26
CA ALA A 179 5.37 16.05 9.57
C ALA A 179 3.99 15.38 9.47
N SER A 180 3.57 14.68 10.52
CA SER A 180 2.21 14.17 10.68
C SER A 180 1.27 15.29 11.10
N ALA A 181 0.96 16.21 10.19
CA ALA A 181 0.17 17.40 10.48
C ALA A 181 -0.77 17.77 9.33
N ILE A 182 -1.94 18.30 9.69
CA ILE A 182 -2.82 19.02 8.77
C ILE A 182 -2.79 20.51 9.07
N ALA A 183 -2.86 21.33 8.02
CA ALA A 183 -3.13 22.75 8.13
C ALA A 183 -4.41 23.07 7.37
N PHE A 184 -5.27 23.90 7.95
CA PHE A 184 -6.49 24.30 7.29
C PHE A 184 -6.85 25.75 7.55
N ARG A 185 -7.55 26.35 6.59
CA ARG A 185 -8.06 27.72 6.66
C ARG A 185 -9.55 27.72 6.43
N ILE A 186 -10.29 28.27 7.38
CA ILE A 186 -11.73 28.52 7.31
C ILE A 186 -11.91 29.98 6.93
N GLN A 187 -12.82 30.27 5.99
CA GLN A 187 -13.26 31.63 5.65
C GLN A 187 -14.80 31.70 5.71
N SER A 188 -15.34 32.55 6.60
CA SER A 188 -16.78 32.77 6.78
C SER A 188 -17.06 33.93 7.74
N ASP A 189 -18.09 34.73 7.47
CA ASP A 189 -18.63 35.74 8.40
C ASP A 189 -19.08 35.11 9.74
N LEU A 190 -19.40 33.81 9.76
CA LEU A 190 -19.76 33.09 10.99
C LEU A 190 -18.65 33.10 12.05
N LEU A 191 -17.39 33.29 11.67
CA LEU A 191 -16.27 33.42 12.61
C LEU A 191 -16.37 34.74 13.40
N GLU A 192 -16.66 35.85 12.72
CA GLU A 192 -16.89 37.16 13.35
C GLU A 192 -18.18 37.17 14.19
N GLU A 193 -19.20 36.43 13.76
CA GLU A 193 -20.42 36.24 14.55
C GLU A 193 -20.19 35.37 15.81
N GLY A 194 -19.04 34.67 15.90
CA GLY A 194 -18.77 33.70 16.97
C GLY A 194 -19.62 32.42 16.86
N ARG A 195 -20.10 32.13 15.64
CA ARG A 195 -21.02 31.05 15.29
C ARG A 195 -20.36 29.86 14.60
N LEU A 196 -19.04 29.94 14.39
CA LEU A 196 -18.22 28.88 13.83
C LEU A 196 -16.91 28.76 14.61
N GLY A 197 -16.43 27.54 14.76
CA GLY A 197 -15.15 27.18 15.35
C GLY A 197 -14.74 25.79 14.89
N VAL A 198 -13.87 25.15 15.67
CA VAL A 198 -13.36 23.80 15.40
C VAL A 198 -13.54 22.95 16.64
N PHE A 199 -13.75 21.65 16.48
CA PHE A 199 -13.60 20.69 17.57
C PHE A 199 -12.48 19.69 17.26
N LEU A 200 -11.84 19.23 18.33
CA LEU A 200 -10.97 18.05 18.35
C LEU A 200 -11.64 16.99 19.22
N ASP A 201 -11.61 15.73 18.80
CA ASP A 201 -12.17 14.63 19.57
C ASP A 201 -11.25 13.41 19.46
N PHE A 202 -11.20 12.54 20.48
CA PHE A 202 -10.27 11.41 20.53
C PHE A 202 -11.00 10.10 20.84
N PRO A 203 -10.87 9.05 19.99
CA PRO A 203 -11.52 7.77 20.21
C PRO A 203 -10.65 6.83 21.04
N TRP A 204 -11.26 5.79 21.61
CA TRP A 204 -10.55 4.60 22.11
C TRP A 204 -10.27 3.66 20.94
N ASN A 205 -9.08 3.08 20.89
CA ASN A 205 -8.70 2.10 19.89
C ASN A 205 -8.32 0.78 20.57
N ASP A 206 -8.68 -0.36 20.01
CA ASP A 206 -8.22 -1.68 20.43
C ASP A 206 -8.19 -2.71 19.29
N GLY A 207 -7.47 -3.80 19.53
CA GLY A 207 -7.34 -4.93 18.61
C GLY A 207 -8.49 -5.93 18.70
N SER A 208 -9.67 -5.52 19.19
CA SER A 208 -10.83 -6.43 19.33
C SER A 208 -11.43 -6.85 17.99
N SER A 209 -11.24 -6.03 16.95
CA SER A 209 -11.80 -6.25 15.62
C SER A 209 -10.70 -6.43 14.59
N LYS A 210 -10.78 -7.52 13.82
CA LYS A 210 -9.87 -7.79 12.69
C LYS A 210 -9.91 -6.67 11.64
N PHE A 211 -11.11 -6.15 11.36
CA PHE A 211 -11.34 -5.02 10.47
C PHE A 211 -12.16 -3.95 11.20
N GLN A 212 -11.76 -2.69 11.12
CA GLN A 212 -12.62 -1.55 11.45
C GLN A 212 -12.72 -0.63 10.23
N ALA A 213 -13.87 -0.70 9.56
CA ALA A 213 -14.20 0.09 8.39
C ALA A 213 -15.71 0.34 8.38
N PRO A 214 -16.20 1.49 7.87
CA PRO A 214 -15.43 2.59 7.27
C PRO A 214 -14.74 3.51 8.31
N PHE A 215 -15.05 3.36 9.60
CA PHE A 215 -14.51 4.18 10.69
C PHE A 215 -13.64 3.36 11.64
N VAL A 216 -12.69 4.02 12.30
CA VAL A 216 -11.73 3.42 13.23
C VAL A 216 -11.88 4.06 14.61
N GLY A 217 -11.92 3.23 15.64
CA GLY A 217 -12.03 3.63 17.03
C GLY A 217 -13.46 3.80 17.54
N TYR A 218 -13.59 3.74 18.87
CA TYR A 218 -14.83 3.82 19.63
C TYR A 218 -14.92 5.16 20.37
N TRP A 219 -15.96 5.93 20.08
CA TRP A 219 -16.13 7.30 20.59
C TRP A 219 -16.89 7.36 21.92
N ASN A 220 -17.46 6.23 22.35
CA ASN A 220 -18.29 6.09 23.54
C ASN A 220 -17.58 5.38 24.71
N GLU A 221 -16.33 4.95 24.53
CA GLU A 221 -15.54 4.21 25.53
C GLU A 221 -14.60 5.14 26.32
N SER A 222 -15.14 6.25 26.84
CA SER A 222 -14.34 7.32 27.46
C SER A 222 -13.62 6.91 28.74
N ASP A 223 -14.09 5.88 29.45
CA ASP A 223 -13.45 5.43 30.69
C ASP A 223 -12.18 4.59 30.45
N LEU A 224 -11.89 4.18 29.20
CA LEU A 224 -10.75 3.31 28.85
C LEU A 224 -9.47 4.07 28.50
N HIS A 225 -9.55 5.38 28.27
CA HIS A 225 -8.40 6.24 27.94
C HIS A 225 -8.47 7.60 28.61
N THR A 226 -7.40 8.39 28.48
CA THR A 226 -7.35 9.73 29.08
C THR A 226 -6.86 10.77 28.10
N THR A 227 -7.43 11.97 28.18
CA THR A 227 -6.93 13.15 27.48
C THR A 227 -6.70 14.31 28.46
N THR A 228 -5.58 15.02 28.32
CA THR A 228 -5.26 16.20 29.12
C THR A 228 -4.81 17.37 28.25
N LEU A 229 -5.38 18.55 28.48
CA LEU A 229 -5.07 19.78 27.76
C LEU A 229 -4.03 20.61 28.54
N GLN A 230 -3.00 21.06 27.83
CA GLN A 230 -2.01 22.02 28.30
C GLN A 230 -2.04 23.28 27.44
N ILE A 231 -2.06 24.45 28.10
CA ILE A 231 -1.97 25.78 27.51
C ILE A 231 -0.90 26.57 28.28
N GLY A 232 -0.13 27.42 27.60
CA GLY A 232 0.82 28.33 28.24
C GLY A 232 2.18 27.69 28.54
N PRO A 233 2.79 27.91 29.73
CA PRO A 233 4.17 27.50 30.00
C PRO A 233 4.43 26.00 29.77
N GLY A 234 5.59 25.68 29.20
CA GLY A 234 6.01 24.31 28.91
C GLY A 234 5.55 23.77 27.54
N LEU A 235 4.86 24.59 26.74
CA LEU A 235 4.71 24.39 25.30
C LEU A 235 5.93 24.94 24.56
N ARG A 236 6.18 24.41 23.36
CA ARG A 236 7.13 25.01 22.42
C ARG A 236 6.56 26.32 21.86
N GLU A 237 7.42 27.20 21.37
CA GLU A 237 7.01 28.53 20.84
C GLU A 237 6.04 28.45 19.66
N ASP A 238 6.10 27.37 18.89
CA ASP A 238 5.27 27.07 17.73
C ASP A 238 3.91 26.43 18.09
N SER A 239 3.71 26.05 19.36
CA SER A 239 2.49 25.40 19.84
C SER A 239 1.74 26.27 20.85
N ARG A 240 0.46 26.53 20.59
CA ARG A 240 -0.44 27.29 21.47
C ARG A 240 -1.20 26.41 22.46
N ALA A 241 -1.46 25.17 22.08
CA ALA A 241 -2.07 24.17 22.92
C ALA A 241 -1.53 22.77 22.60
N ARG A 242 -1.53 21.89 23.59
CA ARG A 242 -1.21 20.47 23.42
C ARG A 242 -2.23 19.61 24.15
N ILE A 243 -2.70 18.56 23.49
CA ILE A 243 -3.50 17.50 24.09
C ILE A 243 -2.61 16.25 24.17
N THR A 244 -2.59 15.64 25.35
CA THR A 244 -1.94 14.35 25.58
C THR A 244 -3.02 13.29 25.67
N HIS A 245 -2.96 12.27 24.83
CA HIS A 245 -3.91 11.17 24.75
C HIS A 245 -3.20 9.86 25.14
N THR A 246 -3.67 9.20 26.19
CA THR A 246 -3.06 7.95 26.69
C THR A 246 -4.04 6.80 26.62
N GLU A 247 -3.64 5.73 25.94
CA GLU A 247 -4.36 4.48 25.77
C GLU A 247 -3.49 3.32 26.30
N VAL A 248 -3.90 2.72 27.42
CA VAL A 248 -3.09 1.73 28.15
C VAL A 248 -1.69 2.27 28.48
N ALA A 249 -0.64 1.77 27.82
CA ALA A 249 0.75 2.14 28.02
C ALA A 249 1.29 3.06 26.92
N SER A 250 0.50 3.36 25.89
CA SER A 250 0.88 4.22 24.77
C SER A 250 0.34 5.64 24.99
N THR A 251 1.18 6.64 24.68
CA THR A 251 0.80 8.06 24.77
C THR A 251 1.11 8.76 23.46
N PHE A 252 0.13 9.53 22.98
CA PHE A 252 0.20 10.34 21.78
C PHE A 252 -0.03 11.81 22.11
N PHE A 253 0.57 12.70 21.32
CA PHE A 253 0.51 14.13 21.52
C PHE A 253 -0.05 14.83 20.29
N THR A 254 -1.03 15.69 20.51
CA THR A 254 -1.61 16.58 19.49
C THR A 254 -1.24 18.01 19.82
N GLY A 255 -0.38 18.62 19.02
CA GLY A 255 -0.03 20.04 19.09
C GLY A 255 -0.92 20.87 18.17
N ILE A 256 -1.36 22.03 18.65
CA ILE A 256 -2.17 22.99 17.89
C ILE A 256 -1.44 24.32 17.82
N GLY A 257 -1.33 24.86 16.60
CA GLY A 257 -0.73 26.16 16.29
C GLY A 257 -1.56 26.93 15.27
N GLY A 258 -1.08 28.13 14.89
CA GLY A 258 -1.77 29.01 13.95
C GLY A 258 -2.21 30.34 14.58
N ASP A 259 -3.36 30.84 14.13
CA ASP A 259 -3.96 32.10 14.62
C ASP A 259 -4.27 32.04 16.13
N GLU A 260 -4.54 33.20 16.76
CA GLU A 260 -4.91 33.26 18.17
C GLU A 260 -6.29 32.61 18.43
N PHE A 261 -6.34 31.61 19.30
CA PHE A 261 -7.57 30.90 19.66
C PHE A 261 -7.68 30.62 21.17
N ALA A 262 -8.92 30.43 21.62
CA ALA A 262 -9.24 29.83 22.91
C ALA A 262 -9.64 28.37 22.69
N ILE A 263 -9.18 27.49 23.59
CA ILE A 263 -9.51 26.07 23.59
C ILE A 263 -9.96 25.63 24.98
N SER A 264 -11.01 24.79 25.05
CA SER A 264 -11.53 24.22 26.28
C SER A 264 -12.00 22.79 26.07
N ARG A 265 -11.92 21.97 27.12
CA ARG A 265 -12.56 20.65 27.15
C ARG A 265 -14.06 20.81 27.33
N ASP A 266 -14.86 20.12 26.54
CA ASP A 266 -16.31 20.28 26.52
C ASP A 266 -16.97 19.69 27.79
N SER A 267 -16.44 18.57 28.29
CA SER A 267 -16.89 17.90 29.52
C SER A 267 -15.73 17.15 30.21
N PRO A 268 -15.74 16.98 31.56
CA PRO A 268 -14.76 16.15 32.26
C PRO A 268 -14.75 14.67 31.83
N THR A 269 -15.87 14.15 31.32
CA THR A 269 -16.06 12.74 30.96
C THR A 269 -15.92 12.48 29.46
N GLU A 270 -15.83 13.52 28.64
CA GLU A 270 -15.67 13.39 27.18
C GLU A 270 -14.25 13.75 26.78
N HIS A 271 -13.78 13.21 25.66
CA HIS A 271 -12.45 13.51 25.12
C HIS A 271 -12.50 14.58 24.03
N ARG A 272 -13.53 15.43 24.06
CA ARG A 272 -13.77 16.48 23.08
C ARG A 272 -13.33 17.86 23.57
N TYR A 273 -12.76 18.63 22.66
CA TYR A 273 -12.26 19.98 22.88
C TYR A 273 -12.78 20.94 21.82
N SER A 274 -13.30 22.07 22.27
CA SER A 274 -13.78 23.16 21.43
C SER A 274 -12.71 24.24 21.25
N ILE A 275 -12.49 24.66 20.02
CA ILE A 275 -11.62 25.78 19.62
C ILE A 275 -12.49 26.91 19.03
N ALA A 276 -12.24 28.14 19.48
CA ALA A 276 -12.87 29.34 18.92
C ALA A 276 -11.80 30.46 18.74
N PRO A 277 -11.94 31.32 17.72
CA PRO A 277 -11.07 32.49 17.56
C PRO A 277 -11.04 33.35 18.85
N SER A 278 -9.85 33.80 19.25
CA SER A 278 -9.70 34.67 20.43
C SER A 278 -10.28 36.08 20.20
N SER A 279 -10.31 36.53 18.94
CA SER A 279 -10.98 37.76 18.53
C SER A 279 -11.99 37.49 17.42
N ARG A 280 -13.06 38.30 17.39
CA ARG A 280 -14.15 38.21 16.41
C ARG A 280 -14.05 39.32 15.37
N THR A 281 -12.83 39.55 14.87
CA THR A 281 -12.50 40.69 14.00
C THR A 281 -12.00 40.26 12.62
N SER A 282 -12.04 38.97 12.32
CA SER A 282 -11.66 38.41 11.04
C SER A 282 -12.64 37.32 10.65
N ASP A 283 -12.99 37.32 9.37
CA ASP A 283 -13.72 36.28 8.66
C ASP A 283 -12.87 35.04 8.35
N ALA A 284 -11.64 34.93 8.88
CA ALA A 284 -10.74 33.82 8.61
C ALA A 284 -10.10 33.25 9.87
N LEU A 285 -9.90 31.93 9.87
CA LEU A 285 -9.19 31.19 10.92
C LEU A 285 -8.28 30.15 10.29
N SER A 286 -6.97 30.26 10.52
CA SER A 286 -5.94 29.33 10.04
C SER A 286 -5.31 28.58 11.21
N LEU A 287 -5.37 27.25 11.16
CA LEU A 287 -4.84 26.39 12.22
C LEU A 287 -4.00 25.27 11.62
N THR A 288 -3.03 24.80 12.41
CA THR A 288 -2.30 23.55 12.16
C THR A 288 -2.49 22.62 13.34
N VAL A 289 -2.79 21.35 13.06
CA VAL A 289 -2.92 20.26 14.04
C VAL A 289 -1.87 19.21 13.70
N ALA A 290 -0.90 19.01 14.59
CA ALA A 290 0.21 18.09 14.41
C ALA A 290 0.17 16.96 15.44
N TYR A 291 0.49 15.75 15.02
CA TYR A 291 0.48 14.53 15.84
C TYR A 291 1.89 13.97 16.00
N SER A 292 2.16 13.38 17.16
CA SER A 292 3.46 12.75 17.45
C SER A 292 3.38 11.76 18.62
N ASN A 293 4.40 10.92 18.76
CA ASN A 293 4.62 10.07 19.93
C ASN A 293 5.64 10.67 20.93
N THR A 294 6.08 11.92 20.73
CA THR A 294 7.00 12.62 21.65
C THR A 294 6.53 14.03 21.97
N THR A 295 6.84 14.51 23.17
CA THR A 295 6.47 15.87 23.61
C THR A 295 7.23 16.99 22.89
N GLY A 296 8.28 16.66 22.14
CA GLY A 296 9.24 17.61 21.56
C GLY A 296 8.98 17.98 20.10
N SER A 297 8.00 17.39 19.44
CA SER A 297 7.70 17.62 18.03
C SER A 297 7.23 19.05 17.77
N ALA A 298 7.71 19.62 16.66
CA ALA A 298 7.31 20.95 16.20
C ALA A 298 5.89 20.92 15.61
N VAL A 299 5.19 22.04 15.73
CA VAL A 299 3.92 22.29 15.03
C VAL A 299 4.25 23.23 13.85
N PRO A 300 4.26 22.73 12.60
CA PRO A 300 4.62 23.57 11.47
C PRO A 300 3.60 24.70 11.27
N THR A 301 4.04 25.84 10.74
CA THR A 301 3.11 26.95 10.51
C THR A 301 2.17 26.64 9.35
N PHE A 302 0.99 27.27 9.31
CA PHE A 302 0.06 27.12 8.19
C PHE A 302 0.75 27.43 6.84
N ALA A 303 1.56 28.49 6.78
CA ALA A 303 2.25 28.88 5.55
C ALA A 303 3.27 27.84 5.09
N ASP A 304 4.04 27.26 6.02
CA ASP A 304 5.01 26.21 5.70
C ASP A 304 4.32 24.95 5.17
N VAL A 305 3.21 24.52 5.79
CA VAL A 305 2.45 23.36 5.33
C VAL A 305 1.88 23.56 3.92
N VAL A 306 1.35 24.75 3.62
CA VAL A 306 0.85 25.07 2.28
C VAL A 306 1.97 25.03 1.23
N ALA A 307 3.12 25.62 1.55
CA ALA A 307 4.29 25.63 0.67
C ALA A 307 4.82 24.20 0.43
N GLU A 308 5.01 23.44 1.51
CA GLU A 308 5.45 22.03 1.43
C GLU A 308 4.50 21.18 0.60
N SER A 309 3.19 21.22 0.88
CA SER A 309 2.18 20.43 0.16
C SER A 309 2.25 20.72 -1.33
N THR A 310 2.16 22.00 -1.70
CA THR A 310 2.13 22.42 -3.10
C THR A 310 3.42 21.98 -3.80
N SER A 311 4.58 22.35 -3.28
CA SER A 311 5.86 22.04 -3.93
C SER A 311 6.15 20.54 -4.03
N ALA A 312 5.80 19.74 -3.01
CA ALA A 312 6.05 18.30 -3.06
C ALA A 312 5.15 17.57 -4.06
N TRP A 313 3.87 17.95 -4.15
CA TRP A 313 2.94 17.37 -5.14
C TRP A 313 3.30 17.79 -6.56
N GLU A 314 3.60 19.07 -6.78
CA GLU A 314 4.08 19.57 -8.07
C GLU A 314 5.34 18.82 -8.52
N ASN A 315 6.30 18.63 -7.61
CA ASN A 315 7.51 17.87 -7.88
C ASN A 315 7.20 16.41 -8.21
N TYR A 316 6.37 15.72 -7.39
CA TYR A 316 5.98 14.33 -7.63
C TYR A 316 5.42 14.10 -9.03
N TRP A 317 4.50 14.97 -9.47
CA TRP A 317 3.91 14.86 -10.80
C TRP A 317 4.89 15.25 -11.92
N SER A 318 5.78 16.21 -11.66
CA SER A 318 6.69 16.74 -12.69
C SER A 318 7.93 15.88 -12.90
N THR A 319 8.39 15.11 -11.90
CA THR A 319 9.65 14.37 -11.97
C THR A 319 9.48 12.85 -12.03
N GLY A 320 8.42 12.30 -11.43
CA GLY A 320 8.16 10.87 -11.46
C GLY A 320 7.88 10.34 -12.88
N GLY A 321 7.80 9.03 -13.02
CA GLY A 321 7.31 8.40 -14.24
C GLY A 321 5.92 8.89 -14.62
N PHE A 322 5.59 8.90 -15.89
CA PHE A 322 4.26 9.27 -16.38
C PHE A 322 3.87 8.43 -17.59
N VAL A 323 2.63 7.93 -17.59
CA VAL A 323 2.03 7.22 -18.72
C VAL A 323 0.78 8.00 -19.13
N ASP A 324 0.75 8.39 -20.40
CA ASP A 324 -0.41 8.98 -21.07
C ASP A 324 -0.96 7.96 -22.07
N VAL A 325 -2.14 7.42 -21.75
CA VAL A 325 -2.91 6.51 -22.61
C VAL A 325 -4.08 7.20 -23.28
N LEU A 326 -4.31 8.49 -22.99
CA LEU A 326 -5.48 9.24 -23.43
C LEU A 326 -5.19 10.07 -24.69
N THR A 327 -4.09 10.83 -24.68
CA THR A 327 -3.82 11.80 -25.74
C THR A 327 -3.63 11.11 -27.09
N ASN A 328 -4.48 11.45 -28.06
CA ASN A 328 -4.54 10.84 -29.39
C ASN A 328 -5.00 9.37 -29.45
N SER A 329 -5.40 8.76 -28.34
CA SER A 329 -6.12 7.48 -28.37
C SER A 329 -7.55 7.69 -28.87
N THR A 330 -8.05 6.74 -29.65
CA THR A 330 -9.44 6.73 -30.15
C THR A 330 -10.29 5.66 -29.48
N ASP A 331 -9.69 4.75 -28.72
CA ASP A 331 -10.40 3.76 -27.93
C ASP A 331 -11.22 4.48 -26.82
N PRO A 332 -12.54 4.24 -26.73
CA PRO A 332 -13.40 4.92 -25.75
C PRO A 332 -13.04 4.59 -24.30
N ARG A 333 -12.28 3.52 -24.06
CA ARG A 333 -11.86 3.09 -22.71
C ARG A 333 -10.68 3.89 -22.16
N ALA A 334 -9.99 4.67 -23.00
CA ALA A 334 -8.79 5.41 -22.60
C ALA A 334 -9.04 6.41 -21.46
N GLU A 335 -10.21 7.05 -21.44
CA GLU A 335 -10.59 8.00 -20.38
C GLU A 335 -10.64 7.33 -18.99
N GLU A 336 -11.28 6.17 -18.90
CA GLU A 336 -11.40 5.45 -17.63
C GLU A 336 -10.05 4.85 -17.19
N LEU A 337 -9.26 4.35 -18.13
CA LEU A 337 -7.92 3.82 -17.80
C LEU A 337 -7.01 4.94 -17.28
N GLN A 338 -6.98 6.09 -17.96
CA GLN A 338 -6.19 7.25 -17.52
C GLN A 338 -6.68 7.76 -16.15
N ARG A 339 -8.00 7.79 -15.90
CA ARG A 339 -8.57 8.12 -14.59
C ARG A 339 -8.02 7.21 -13.49
N ARG A 340 -8.09 5.88 -13.68
CA ARG A 340 -7.60 4.89 -12.71
C ARG A 340 -6.10 5.05 -12.45
N ILE A 341 -5.30 5.29 -13.50
CA ILE A 341 -3.86 5.54 -13.38
C ILE A 341 -3.59 6.76 -12.49
N ILE A 342 -4.19 7.92 -12.81
CA ILE A 342 -3.92 9.17 -12.09
C ILE A 342 -4.38 9.10 -10.63
N LEU A 343 -5.59 8.60 -10.39
CA LEU A 343 -6.11 8.52 -9.02
C LEU A 343 -5.36 7.49 -8.17
N SER A 344 -5.01 6.33 -8.74
CA SER A 344 -4.18 5.33 -8.04
C SER A 344 -2.83 5.93 -7.65
N ARG A 345 -2.18 6.66 -8.56
CA ARG A 345 -0.89 7.33 -8.25
C ARG A 345 -0.99 8.35 -7.12
N TYR A 346 -2.08 9.09 -7.04
CA TYR A 346 -2.32 10.02 -5.93
C TYR A 346 -2.52 9.26 -4.62
N LEU A 347 -3.46 8.31 -4.61
CA LEU A 347 -3.86 7.60 -3.40
C LEU A 347 -2.76 6.69 -2.85
N MET A 348 -1.99 6.01 -3.71
CA MET A 348 -0.82 5.25 -3.29
C MET A 348 0.20 6.17 -2.59
N ARG A 349 0.45 7.39 -3.10
CA ARG A 349 1.38 8.32 -2.41
C ARG A 349 0.84 8.79 -1.06
N VAL A 350 -0.48 8.97 -0.92
CA VAL A 350 -1.10 9.35 0.35
C VAL A 350 -1.03 8.22 1.39
N ASN A 351 -1.26 6.98 0.96
CA ASN A 351 -1.54 5.85 1.86
C ASN A 351 -0.40 4.82 1.99
N GLU A 352 0.52 4.75 1.03
CA GLU A 352 1.37 3.57 0.77
C GLU A 352 2.87 3.93 0.66
N ALA A 353 3.25 5.12 1.11
CA ALA A 353 4.62 5.68 0.98
C ALA A 353 5.24 6.06 2.33
N GLY A 354 4.97 5.24 3.35
CA GLY A 354 5.50 5.38 4.72
C GLY A 354 6.83 4.68 4.95
N HIS A 355 7.29 4.64 6.20
CA HIS A 355 8.55 4.03 6.62
C HIS A 355 8.42 2.55 7.00
N THR A 356 7.20 2.07 7.16
CA THR A 356 6.88 0.64 7.27
C THR A 356 6.12 0.20 6.02
N PRO A 357 6.12 -1.10 5.69
CA PRO A 357 5.23 -1.61 4.66
C PRO A 357 3.77 -1.21 4.97
N PRO A 358 2.96 -0.95 3.96
CA PRO A 358 1.58 -0.56 4.17
C PRO A 358 0.70 -1.75 4.58
N GLN A 359 -0.39 -1.47 5.29
CA GLN A 359 -1.48 -2.44 5.40
C GLN A 359 -2.40 -2.38 4.17
N GLU A 360 -3.23 -3.38 3.98
CA GLU A 360 -4.05 -3.54 2.77
C GLU A 360 -5.04 -2.40 2.50
N SER A 361 -5.51 -1.70 3.53
CA SER A 361 -6.40 -0.53 3.40
C SER A 361 -5.68 0.81 3.59
N GLY A 362 -4.35 0.79 3.58
CA GLY A 362 -3.51 1.98 3.65
C GLY A 362 -3.68 2.75 4.95
N LEU A 363 -3.87 4.07 4.86
CA LEU A 363 -4.13 4.95 6.01
C LEU A 363 -5.60 5.42 6.05
N VAL A 364 -6.52 4.66 5.42
CA VAL A 364 -7.96 4.99 5.38
C VAL A 364 -8.71 4.43 6.58
N ASN A 365 -8.50 3.15 6.89
CA ASN A 365 -9.16 2.44 7.98
C ASN A 365 -8.23 1.35 8.54
N THR A 366 -8.70 0.34 9.28
CA THR A 366 -7.85 -0.79 9.69
C THR A 366 -8.34 -2.10 9.09
N GLY A 367 -7.45 -2.79 8.39
CA GLY A 367 -7.56 -4.20 8.06
C GLY A 367 -6.47 -4.99 8.78
N TRP A 368 -6.79 -6.20 9.20
CA TRP A 368 -5.85 -7.09 9.89
C TRP A 368 -5.20 -6.41 11.11
N TYR A 369 -6.01 -5.75 11.94
CA TYR A 369 -5.55 -4.98 13.11
C TYR A 369 -4.62 -3.80 12.79
N GLY A 370 -4.55 -3.42 11.51
CA GLY A 370 -3.64 -2.39 11.01
C GLY A 370 -2.23 -2.89 10.66
N LYS A 371 -2.02 -4.22 10.74
CA LYS A 371 -0.75 -4.90 10.41
C LYS A 371 -0.55 -4.99 8.90
N PHE A 372 0.70 -5.21 8.53
CA PHE A 372 1.09 -5.34 7.13
C PHE A 372 1.55 -6.76 6.81
N HIS A 373 1.45 -7.08 5.53
CA HIS A 373 1.62 -8.40 4.95
C HIS A 373 2.83 -8.37 4.02
N MET A 374 3.91 -9.09 4.34
CA MET A 374 5.16 -9.09 3.55
C MET A 374 4.99 -9.72 2.17
N GLU A 375 4.02 -10.62 2.06
CA GLU A 375 3.52 -11.17 0.81
C GLU A 375 2.80 -10.09 -0.03
N GLN A 376 2.03 -9.20 0.59
CA GLN A 376 1.42 -8.08 -0.14
C GLN A 376 2.41 -6.94 -0.42
N PHE A 377 3.59 -6.92 0.20
CA PHE A 377 4.57 -5.83 0.02
C PHE A 377 4.99 -5.64 -1.44
N PHE A 378 5.05 -6.71 -2.23
CA PHE A 378 5.26 -6.61 -3.68
C PHE A 378 4.16 -5.75 -4.34
N TRP A 379 2.89 -6.12 -4.13
CA TRP A 379 1.74 -5.43 -4.74
C TRP A 379 1.60 -3.99 -4.27
N HIS A 380 1.97 -3.72 -3.02
CA HIS A 380 1.97 -2.37 -2.47
C HIS A 380 3.08 -1.47 -3.01
N CYS A 381 4.29 -2.00 -3.28
CA CYS A 381 5.46 -1.14 -3.40
C CYS A 381 6.34 -1.37 -4.65
N ALA A 382 6.24 -2.51 -5.33
CA ALA A 382 7.11 -2.80 -6.49
C ALA A 382 6.89 -1.80 -7.64
N HIS A 383 5.68 -1.25 -7.77
CA HIS A 383 5.39 -0.25 -8.79
C HIS A 383 6.24 1.03 -8.60
N TRP A 384 6.62 1.42 -7.38
CA TRP A 384 7.42 2.63 -7.16
C TRP A 384 8.76 2.60 -7.91
N ALA A 385 9.39 1.43 -8.02
CA ALA A 385 10.60 1.23 -8.79
C ALA A 385 10.37 1.47 -10.29
N LEU A 386 9.27 0.93 -10.84
CA LEU A 386 8.93 1.08 -12.26
C LEU A 386 8.53 2.51 -12.62
N TRP A 387 7.90 3.23 -11.70
CA TRP A 387 7.52 4.63 -11.88
C TRP A 387 8.63 5.62 -11.50
N ASN A 388 9.86 5.15 -11.23
CA ASN A 388 11.01 5.95 -10.82
C ASN A 388 10.73 6.89 -9.63
N ASN A 389 9.94 6.43 -8.68
CA ASN A 389 9.67 7.09 -7.40
C ASN A 389 10.48 6.44 -6.27
N TRP A 390 11.79 6.33 -6.49
CA TRP A 390 12.73 5.69 -5.56
C TRP A 390 12.78 6.37 -4.18
N ASP A 391 12.58 7.68 -4.12
CA ASP A 391 12.49 8.45 -2.88
C ASP A 391 11.33 8.00 -1.98
N LEU A 392 10.24 7.50 -2.57
CA LEU A 392 9.11 6.92 -1.83
C LEU A 392 9.40 5.47 -1.43
N LEU A 393 9.92 4.65 -2.37
CA LEU A 393 10.24 3.25 -2.10
C LEU A 393 11.30 3.09 -0.99
N TYR A 394 12.35 3.93 -1.00
CA TYR A 394 13.43 3.84 -0.02
C TYR A 394 13.00 4.04 1.43
N ARG A 395 11.82 4.64 1.67
CA ARG A 395 11.32 4.86 3.03
C ARG A 395 11.03 3.54 3.76
N SER A 396 10.50 2.53 3.05
CA SER A 396 10.12 1.24 3.63
C SER A 396 11.01 0.08 3.21
N LEU A 397 11.90 0.27 2.22
CA LEU A 397 12.73 -0.80 1.65
C LEU A 397 13.74 -1.40 2.66
N ASP A 398 14.13 -0.63 3.67
CA ASP A 398 15.00 -1.07 4.76
C ASP A 398 14.35 -2.12 5.69
N THR A 399 13.05 -2.41 5.50
CA THR A 399 12.33 -3.39 6.32
C THR A 399 13.02 -4.74 6.34
N TYR A 400 13.56 -5.21 5.20
CA TYR A 400 14.26 -6.49 5.17
C TYR A 400 15.53 -6.49 6.03
N SER A 401 16.31 -5.41 6.03
CA SER A 401 17.50 -5.33 6.89
C SER A 401 17.11 -5.16 8.35
N ARG A 402 16.08 -4.36 8.67
CA ARG A 402 15.53 -4.21 10.03
C ARG A 402 15.02 -5.55 10.59
N PHE A 403 14.36 -6.36 9.77
CA PHE A 403 13.76 -7.62 10.19
C PHE A 403 14.68 -8.83 10.03
N LEU A 404 15.90 -8.65 9.50
CA LEU A 404 16.81 -9.77 9.24
C LEU A 404 17.06 -10.60 10.51
N SER A 405 17.29 -9.94 11.65
CA SER A 405 17.53 -10.63 12.92
C SER A 405 16.35 -11.47 13.39
N THR A 406 15.13 -10.93 13.36
CA THR A 406 13.91 -11.65 13.78
C THR A 406 13.55 -12.75 12.79
N SER A 407 13.84 -12.58 11.50
CA SER A 407 13.66 -13.61 10.48
C SER A 407 14.66 -14.76 10.59
N ILE A 408 15.90 -14.48 11.01
CA ILE A 408 16.89 -15.51 11.36
C ILE A 408 16.44 -16.28 12.61
N GLU A 409 16.01 -15.56 13.65
CA GLU A 409 15.52 -16.18 14.90
C GLU A 409 14.32 -17.09 14.62
N ARG A 410 13.37 -16.65 13.79
CA ARG A 410 12.23 -17.45 13.34
C ARG A 410 12.68 -18.74 12.64
N ALA A 411 13.52 -18.64 11.62
CA ALA A 411 13.99 -19.81 10.88
C ALA A 411 14.78 -20.78 11.77
N GLN A 412 15.74 -20.29 12.55
CA GLN A 412 16.75 -21.15 13.17
C GLN A 412 16.42 -21.54 14.60
N VAL A 413 15.81 -20.64 15.38
CA VAL A 413 15.54 -20.86 16.80
C VAL A 413 14.12 -21.37 17.02
N GLN A 414 13.13 -20.75 16.36
CA GLN A 414 11.74 -21.20 16.46
C GLN A 414 11.53 -22.47 15.64
N GLU A 415 11.81 -22.44 14.34
CA GLU A 415 11.47 -23.52 13.41
C GLU A 415 12.53 -24.62 13.34
N GLY A 416 13.76 -24.35 13.77
CA GLY A 416 14.85 -25.34 13.83
C GLY A 416 15.57 -25.58 12.50
N PHE A 417 15.41 -24.70 11.50
CA PHE A 417 16.21 -24.76 10.27
C PHE A 417 17.69 -24.46 10.57
N PRO A 418 18.64 -25.09 9.86
CA PRO A 418 20.06 -24.96 10.19
C PRO A 418 20.66 -23.60 9.81
N ILE A 419 20.05 -22.87 8.87
CA ILE A 419 20.58 -21.61 8.33
C ILE A 419 19.48 -20.75 7.70
N GLY A 420 19.81 -19.47 7.50
CA GLY A 420 19.02 -18.52 6.72
C GLY A 420 17.98 -17.75 7.54
N ALA A 421 17.19 -16.95 6.83
CA ALA A 421 16.13 -16.09 7.35
C ALA A 421 14.80 -16.40 6.65
N ARG A 422 13.73 -16.58 7.42
CA ARG A 422 12.36 -16.76 6.92
C ARG A 422 11.57 -15.48 7.15
N TRP A 423 11.06 -14.84 6.10
CA TRP A 423 10.21 -13.65 6.21
C TRP A 423 8.78 -14.02 6.66
N SER A 424 8.22 -13.35 7.66
CA SER A 424 6.83 -13.57 8.11
C SER A 424 5.82 -13.22 7.03
N LYS A 425 4.60 -13.77 7.09
CA LYS A 425 3.45 -13.27 6.32
C LYS A 425 2.95 -11.94 6.91
N MET A 426 2.14 -12.00 7.97
CA MET A 426 1.61 -10.84 8.69
C MET A 426 2.57 -10.40 9.81
N THR A 427 2.89 -9.10 9.85
CA THR A 427 3.81 -8.54 10.85
C THR A 427 3.52 -7.06 11.15
N ASP A 428 4.35 -6.46 11.99
CA ASP A 428 4.25 -5.11 12.50
C ASP A 428 5.66 -4.49 12.61
N PRO A 429 5.83 -3.23 13.05
CA PRO A 429 7.14 -2.58 13.06
C PRO A 429 8.22 -3.29 13.88
N SER A 430 7.86 -4.24 14.76
CA SER A 430 8.83 -5.07 15.49
C SER A 430 9.48 -6.17 14.64
N GLY A 431 8.90 -6.54 13.50
CA GLY A 431 9.35 -7.65 12.67
C GLY A 431 9.00 -9.04 13.21
N ARG A 432 8.16 -9.12 14.24
CA ARG A 432 7.62 -10.38 14.80
C ARG A 432 6.53 -10.95 13.89
N SER A 433 6.51 -12.27 13.71
CA SER A 433 5.41 -12.93 13.00
C SER A 433 4.15 -12.87 13.85
N ALA A 434 3.00 -12.58 13.26
CA ALA A 434 1.74 -12.79 13.94
C ALA A 434 1.36 -14.29 13.90
N PRO A 435 1.06 -14.92 15.04
CA PRO A 435 0.57 -16.30 15.11
C PRO A 435 -0.57 -16.61 14.13
N GLY A 436 -0.65 -17.82 13.60
CA GLY A 436 -1.75 -18.24 12.73
C GLY A 436 -1.31 -19.24 11.66
N GLU A 437 -2.19 -20.19 11.32
CA GLU A 437 -1.85 -21.30 10.43
C GLU A 437 -1.39 -20.80 9.05
N ILE A 438 -2.16 -19.93 8.39
CA ILE A 438 -1.75 -19.35 7.11
C ILE A 438 -0.49 -18.48 7.28
N ASN A 439 -0.38 -17.72 8.37
CA ASN A 439 0.77 -16.84 8.60
C ASN A 439 2.09 -17.63 8.71
N GLU A 440 2.02 -18.84 9.26
CA GLU A 440 3.14 -19.71 9.56
C GLU A 440 3.41 -20.75 8.47
N LEU A 441 2.55 -20.88 7.44
CA LEU A 441 2.68 -21.90 6.38
C LEU A 441 2.76 -21.32 4.96
N LEU A 442 2.58 -20.00 4.78
CA LEU A 442 2.74 -19.32 3.50
C LEU A 442 4.22 -18.97 3.22
N ILE A 443 4.65 -19.13 1.97
CA ILE A 443 6.07 -19.01 1.60
C ILE A 443 6.36 -18.15 0.35
N TRP A 444 5.36 -17.65 -0.38
CA TRP A 444 5.62 -16.98 -1.66
C TRP A 444 6.24 -15.56 -1.53
N GLN A 445 6.27 -15.00 -0.31
CA GLN A 445 6.98 -13.77 0.02
C GLN A 445 8.50 -13.93 0.10
N GLN A 446 9.01 -15.16 0.19
CA GLN A 446 10.42 -15.40 0.49
C GLN A 446 11.38 -14.86 -0.59
N PRO A 447 11.02 -14.93 -1.88
CA PRO A 447 11.87 -14.36 -2.93
C PRO A 447 11.75 -12.84 -3.13
N HIS A 448 10.78 -12.15 -2.49
CA HIS A 448 10.56 -10.71 -2.67
C HIS A 448 11.79 -9.82 -2.51
N PRO A 449 12.65 -9.98 -1.47
CA PRO A 449 13.83 -9.13 -1.34
C PRO A 449 14.78 -9.21 -2.54
N LEU A 450 14.86 -10.35 -3.23
CA LEU A 450 15.69 -10.51 -4.44
C LEU A 450 15.16 -9.64 -5.58
N VAL A 451 13.83 -9.61 -5.76
CA VAL A 451 13.16 -8.77 -6.76
C VAL A 451 13.38 -7.28 -6.48
N PHE A 452 13.19 -6.85 -5.25
CA PHE A 452 13.43 -5.47 -4.85
C PHE A 452 14.90 -5.04 -5.02
N ALA A 453 15.84 -5.92 -4.64
CA ALA A 453 17.26 -5.67 -4.80
C ALA A 453 17.65 -5.55 -6.27
N GLU A 454 17.12 -6.40 -7.14
CA GLU A 454 17.36 -6.33 -8.58
C GLU A 454 16.85 -5.03 -9.18
N TYR A 455 15.65 -4.57 -8.82
CA TYR A 455 15.17 -3.27 -9.28
C TYR A 455 16.06 -2.12 -8.81
N GLU A 456 16.53 -2.12 -7.56
CA GLU A 456 17.43 -1.08 -7.05
C GLU A 456 18.78 -1.13 -7.77
N TYR A 457 19.30 -2.33 -8.03
CA TYR A 457 20.53 -2.51 -8.79
C TYR A 457 20.38 -2.05 -10.24
N ARG A 458 19.25 -2.31 -10.90
CA ARG A 458 18.99 -1.79 -12.25
C ARG A 458 19.00 -0.27 -12.31
N ALA A 459 18.43 0.38 -11.29
CA ALA A 459 18.37 1.84 -11.21
C ALA A 459 19.73 2.49 -10.88
N THR A 460 20.60 1.81 -10.13
CA THR A 460 21.82 2.40 -9.57
C THR A 460 23.12 1.86 -10.16
N GLN A 461 23.12 0.60 -10.59
CA GLN A 461 24.27 -0.19 -11.07
C GLN A 461 25.49 -0.06 -10.16
N SER A 462 25.26 0.06 -8.85
CA SER A 462 26.28 0.46 -7.90
C SER A 462 26.74 -0.70 -7.02
N ARG A 463 28.04 -0.73 -6.71
CA ARG A 463 28.60 -1.65 -5.72
C ARG A 463 27.99 -1.45 -4.34
N ALA A 464 27.68 -0.21 -3.98
CA ALA A 464 27.03 0.10 -2.70
C ALA A 464 25.66 -0.58 -2.58
N THR A 465 24.90 -0.68 -3.67
CA THR A 465 23.63 -1.42 -3.71
C THR A 465 23.85 -2.92 -3.51
N LEU A 466 24.85 -3.48 -4.20
CA LEU A 466 25.22 -4.89 -4.04
C LEU A 466 25.56 -5.22 -2.58
N GLU A 467 26.37 -4.38 -1.93
CA GLU A 467 26.78 -4.53 -0.54
C GLU A 467 25.63 -4.31 0.45
N LYS A 468 24.76 -3.34 0.20
CA LYS A 468 23.57 -3.06 1.03
C LYS A 468 22.67 -4.28 1.19
N TRP A 469 22.45 -5.03 0.11
CA TRP A 469 21.54 -6.17 0.09
C TRP A 469 22.19 -7.51 0.41
N ARG A 470 23.52 -7.58 0.39
CA ARG A 470 24.32 -8.82 0.50
C ARG A 470 23.79 -9.77 1.58
N ASP A 471 23.71 -9.31 2.83
CA ASP A 471 23.36 -10.18 3.97
C ASP A 471 21.87 -10.60 3.94
N VAL A 472 20.99 -9.72 3.47
CA VAL A 472 19.55 -10.02 3.32
C VAL A 472 19.34 -11.10 2.26
N LEU A 473 19.97 -10.97 1.09
CA LEU A 473 19.79 -11.92 0.00
C LEU A 473 20.46 -13.26 0.30
N HIS A 474 21.64 -13.25 0.93
CA HIS A 474 22.31 -14.46 1.35
C HIS A 474 21.45 -15.24 2.36
N ALA A 475 20.93 -14.57 3.39
CA ALA A 475 20.10 -15.23 4.40
C ALA A 475 18.78 -15.76 3.82
N ALA A 476 18.15 -15.02 2.89
CA ALA A 476 16.94 -15.48 2.20
C ALA A 476 17.22 -16.73 1.35
N ALA A 477 18.26 -16.71 0.51
CA ALA A 477 18.63 -17.82 -0.35
C ALA A 477 19.07 -19.06 0.44
N ASP A 478 19.79 -18.87 1.55
CA ASP A 478 20.16 -19.95 2.47
C ASP A 478 18.93 -20.68 3.01
N TRP A 479 17.94 -19.94 3.53
CA TRP A 479 16.73 -20.56 4.05
C TRP A 479 15.93 -21.25 2.95
N MET A 480 15.77 -20.59 1.78
CA MET A 480 15.10 -21.19 0.62
C MET A 480 15.75 -22.53 0.21
N SER A 481 17.08 -22.64 0.31
CA SER A 481 17.81 -23.86 -0.05
C SER A 481 17.60 -25.01 0.93
N VAL A 482 17.48 -24.74 2.24
CA VAL A 482 17.26 -25.78 3.26
C VAL A 482 15.79 -26.05 3.56
N TYR A 483 14.89 -25.18 3.09
CA TYR A 483 13.45 -25.43 3.11
C TYR A 483 13.04 -26.49 2.08
N ALA A 484 13.62 -26.44 0.88
CA ALA A 484 13.40 -27.44 -0.15
C ALA A 484 14.01 -28.79 0.28
N ARG A 485 13.23 -29.87 0.23
CA ARG A 485 13.60 -31.17 0.80
C ARG A 485 14.10 -32.10 -0.28
N GLU A 486 15.31 -32.61 -0.14
CA GLU A 486 15.84 -33.62 -1.05
C GLU A 486 15.03 -34.92 -0.95
N ASN A 487 14.47 -35.34 -2.07
CA ASN A 487 13.81 -36.62 -2.22
C ASN A 487 14.78 -37.63 -2.82
N SER A 488 15.44 -38.39 -1.94
CA SER A 488 16.45 -39.40 -2.33
C SER A 488 15.94 -40.48 -3.30
N SER A 489 14.62 -40.66 -3.44
CA SER A 489 14.05 -41.66 -4.35
C SER A 489 13.91 -41.14 -5.79
N THR A 490 13.62 -39.84 -5.95
CA THR A 490 13.42 -39.19 -7.25
C THR A 490 14.64 -38.36 -7.68
N GLY A 491 15.50 -37.97 -6.73
CA GLY A 491 16.66 -37.11 -6.95
C GLY A 491 16.31 -35.62 -7.11
N VAL A 492 15.07 -35.21 -6.81
CA VAL A 492 14.64 -33.81 -6.86
C VAL A 492 14.49 -33.21 -5.47
N TYR A 493 14.46 -31.88 -5.40
CA TYR A 493 14.12 -31.10 -4.21
C TYR A 493 12.65 -30.70 -4.24
N ASP A 494 11.90 -31.15 -3.25
CA ASP A 494 10.46 -30.92 -3.11
C ASP A 494 10.16 -29.70 -2.22
N LEU A 495 9.20 -28.88 -2.63
CA LEU A 495 8.47 -27.99 -1.72
C LEU A 495 7.34 -28.81 -1.07
N ALA A 496 7.63 -29.37 0.09
CA ALA A 496 6.79 -30.35 0.77
C ALA A 496 5.82 -29.70 1.78
N PRO A 497 4.71 -30.38 2.13
CA PRO A 497 3.83 -29.97 3.22
C PRO A 497 4.54 -30.01 4.59
N PRO A 498 4.05 -29.25 5.59
CA PRO A 498 2.85 -28.41 5.52
C PRO A 498 3.09 -27.07 4.80
N LEU A 499 2.23 -26.70 3.85
CA LEU A 499 2.41 -25.51 3.02
C LEU A 499 1.09 -25.03 2.39
N TYR A 500 0.85 -23.72 2.41
CA TYR A 500 -0.21 -23.11 1.59
C TYR A 500 0.34 -22.58 0.27
N VAL A 501 -0.47 -22.73 -0.79
CA VAL A 501 -0.27 -22.00 -2.05
C VAL A 501 -0.65 -20.52 -1.90
N VAL A 502 -0.28 -19.68 -2.87
CA VAL A 502 -0.68 -18.27 -2.96
C VAL A 502 -2.17 -18.04 -2.68
N ALA A 503 -3.04 -18.93 -3.17
CA ALA A 503 -4.49 -18.86 -3.03
C ALA A 503 -5.02 -19.12 -1.60
N GLU A 504 -4.20 -19.64 -0.70
CA GLU A 504 -4.53 -19.91 0.72
C GLU A 504 -5.71 -20.89 0.93
N ASP A 505 -6.11 -21.64 -0.11
CA ASP A 505 -7.33 -22.45 -0.17
C ASP A 505 -7.09 -23.97 -0.24
N THR A 506 -5.84 -24.42 -0.26
CA THR A 506 -5.47 -25.84 -0.31
C THR A 506 -5.35 -26.49 1.07
N ASP A 507 -5.44 -27.82 1.17
CA ASP A 507 -5.07 -28.52 2.41
C ASP A 507 -3.55 -28.42 2.59
N PRO A 508 -3.05 -27.75 3.65
CA PRO A 508 -1.63 -27.54 3.81
C PRO A 508 -0.86 -28.85 3.99
N ASN A 509 -1.49 -29.92 4.51
CA ASN A 509 -0.84 -31.22 4.71
C ASN A 509 -0.78 -32.08 3.44
N ALA A 510 -1.51 -31.69 2.38
CA ALA A 510 -1.56 -32.41 1.10
C ALA A 510 -0.84 -31.66 -0.03
N THR A 511 -0.45 -30.41 0.19
CA THR A 511 0.09 -29.53 -0.85
C THR A 511 1.58 -29.83 -1.10
N TRP A 512 1.88 -30.53 -2.18
CA TRP A 512 3.24 -30.81 -2.66
C TRP A 512 3.55 -30.00 -3.91
N ASN A 513 4.76 -29.47 -4.01
CA ASN A 513 5.30 -28.91 -5.24
C ASN A 513 4.35 -27.95 -6.01
N PRO A 514 3.83 -26.88 -5.36
CA PRO A 514 2.97 -25.92 -6.05
C PRO A 514 3.66 -25.23 -7.22
N THR A 515 2.94 -25.05 -8.32
CA THR A 515 3.53 -24.55 -9.58
C THR A 515 4.11 -23.15 -9.44
N PHE A 516 3.38 -22.22 -8.80
CA PHE A 516 3.85 -20.84 -8.69
C PHE A 516 5.07 -20.73 -7.78
N GLU A 517 5.01 -21.37 -6.61
CA GLU A 517 6.07 -21.37 -5.61
C GLU A 517 7.34 -22.01 -6.17
N LEU A 518 7.25 -23.13 -6.89
CA LEU A 518 8.40 -23.75 -7.56
C LEU A 518 9.03 -22.82 -8.60
N ALA A 519 8.21 -22.16 -9.43
CA ALA A 519 8.71 -21.19 -10.41
C ALA A 519 9.42 -20.03 -9.73
N TYR A 520 8.85 -19.50 -8.65
CA TYR A 520 9.44 -18.37 -7.92
C TYR A 520 10.69 -18.77 -7.14
N TRP A 521 10.75 -19.99 -6.58
CA TRP A 521 11.93 -20.52 -5.92
C TRP A 521 13.12 -20.59 -6.87
N ARG A 522 12.90 -21.15 -8.06
CA ARG A 522 13.91 -21.26 -9.11
C ARG A 522 14.39 -19.88 -9.56
N PHE A 523 13.46 -18.95 -9.78
CA PHE A 523 13.78 -17.57 -10.13
C PHE A 523 14.62 -16.89 -9.03
N GLY A 524 14.19 -17.00 -7.78
CA GLY A 524 14.86 -16.38 -6.64
C GLY A 524 16.29 -16.90 -6.41
N LEU A 525 16.49 -18.22 -6.45
CA LEU A 525 17.83 -18.81 -6.31
C LEU A 525 18.75 -18.39 -7.48
N GLY A 526 18.23 -18.32 -8.71
CA GLY A 526 18.98 -17.81 -9.86
C GLY A 526 19.40 -16.34 -9.71
N MET A 527 18.51 -15.49 -9.17
CA MET A 527 18.82 -14.10 -8.84
C MET A 527 19.88 -14.00 -7.74
N ALA A 528 19.81 -14.84 -6.70
CA ALA A 528 20.77 -14.84 -5.60
C ALA A 528 22.18 -15.18 -6.10
N ARG A 529 22.31 -16.19 -6.98
CA ARG A 529 23.59 -16.54 -7.60
C ARG A 529 24.14 -15.41 -8.45
N THR A 530 23.30 -14.82 -9.31
CA THR A 530 23.67 -13.65 -10.12
C THR A 530 24.15 -12.49 -9.23
N TRP A 531 23.55 -12.31 -8.06
CA TRP A 531 23.97 -11.28 -7.11
C TRP A 531 25.37 -11.53 -6.54
N MET A 532 25.68 -12.77 -6.16
CA MET A 532 27.01 -13.13 -5.66
C MET A 532 28.08 -12.96 -6.74
N GLU A 533 27.79 -13.36 -7.98
CA GLU A 533 28.67 -13.13 -9.12
C GLU A 533 28.99 -11.64 -9.31
N ARG A 534 27.98 -10.76 -9.21
CA ARG A 534 28.16 -9.30 -9.28
C ARG A 534 28.94 -8.75 -8.08
N LEU A 535 28.91 -9.44 -6.94
CA LEU A 535 29.72 -9.13 -5.75
C LEU A 535 31.16 -9.62 -5.87
N ASP A 536 31.53 -10.32 -6.94
CA ASP A 536 32.80 -11.05 -7.08
C ASP A 536 32.97 -12.11 -5.96
N GLU A 537 31.86 -12.72 -5.54
CA GLU A 537 31.79 -13.77 -4.53
C GLU A 537 31.32 -15.08 -5.16
N GLU A 538 31.84 -16.21 -4.67
CA GLU A 538 31.39 -17.53 -5.11
C GLU A 538 30.03 -17.86 -4.46
N PRO A 539 28.95 -18.07 -5.25
CA PRO A 539 27.67 -18.48 -4.69
C PRO A 539 27.78 -19.85 -3.99
N PRO A 540 27.11 -20.05 -2.84
CA PRO A 540 27.00 -21.38 -2.23
C PRO A 540 26.49 -22.44 -3.22
N ALA A 541 27.25 -23.54 -3.34
CA ALA A 541 26.96 -24.60 -4.32
C ALA A 541 25.57 -25.21 -4.16
N ILE A 542 25.07 -25.29 -2.93
CA ILE A 542 23.74 -25.81 -2.62
C ILE A 542 22.62 -24.97 -3.25
N TRP A 543 22.80 -23.66 -3.44
CA TRP A 543 21.78 -22.83 -4.10
C TRP A 543 21.61 -23.25 -5.56
N GLN A 544 22.72 -23.51 -6.27
CA GLN A 544 22.70 -24.01 -7.64
C GLN A 544 22.15 -25.44 -7.71
N GLU A 545 22.54 -26.29 -6.76
CA GLU A 545 22.07 -27.67 -6.67
C GLU A 545 20.55 -27.74 -6.52
N VAL A 546 19.99 -26.95 -5.58
CA VAL A 546 18.54 -26.88 -5.38
C VAL A 546 17.87 -26.29 -6.62
N GLU A 547 18.31 -25.13 -7.11
CA GLU A 547 17.70 -24.49 -8.30
C GLU A 547 17.60 -25.43 -9.50
N ASN A 548 18.67 -26.18 -9.79
CA ASN A 548 18.73 -27.08 -10.95
C ASN A 548 17.95 -28.38 -10.75
N ASN A 549 17.71 -28.78 -9.51
CA ASN A 549 17.08 -30.06 -9.17
C ASN A 549 15.76 -29.90 -8.41
N LEU A 550 15.13 -28.73 -8.42
CA LEU A 550 13.75 -28.56 -7.93
C LEU A 550 12.80 -29.49 -8.70
N ALA A 551 11.74 -29.93 -8.04
CA ALA A 551 10.69 -30.71 -8.68
C ALA A 551 10.18 -30.00 -9.95
N PRO A 552 9.85 -30.77 -11.02
CA PRO A 552 9.27 -30.20 -12.22
C PRO A 552 7.92 -29.56 -11.92
N LEU A 553 7.56 -28.52 -12.68
CA LEU A 553 6.22 -27.91 -12.55
C LEU A 553 5.15 -28.97 -12.89
N PRO A 554 4.14 -29.18 -12.03
CA PRO A 554 3.12 -30.20 -12.27
C PRO A 554 2.25 -29.83 -13.47
N ILE A 555 2.11 -30.77 -14.40
CA ILE A 555 1.33 -30.61 -15.63
C ILE A 555 0.25 -31.68 -15.67
N GLU A 556 -1.01 -31.23 -15.76
CA GLU A 556 -2.18 -32.08 -15.89
C GLU A 556 -2.94 -31.73 -17.18
N ASN A 557 -3.14 -32.75 -18.03
CA ASN A 557 -3.87 -32.62 -19.30
C ASN A 557 -3.41 -31.44 -20.19
N GLY A 558 -2.10 -31.20 -20.26
CA GLY A 558 -1.50 -30.14 -21.09
C GLY A 558 -1.63 -28.72 -20.52
N THR A 559 -2.00 -28.59 -19.24
CA THR A 559 -2.05 -27.33 -18.48
C THR A 559 -1.26 -27.47 -17.20
N TYR A 560 -0.72 -26.37 -16.66
CA TYR A 560 -0.15 -26.42 -15.32
C TYR A 560 -1.24 -26.67 -14.27
N ALA A 561 -0.92 -27.46 -13.25
CA ALA A 561 -1.79 -27.77 -12.13
C ALA A 561 -1.48 -26.87 -10.92
N VAL A 562 -2.41 -26.70 -9.97
CA VAL A 562 -2.15 -25.84 -8.79
C VAL A 562 -0.97 -26.38 -7.98
N TYR A 563 -0.97 -27.68 -7.70
CA TYR A 563 0.08 -28.40 -6.99
C TYR A 563 0.18 -29.86 -7.48
N GLU A 564 1.28 -30.55 -7.16
CA GLU A 564 1.53 -31.92 -7.60
C GLU A 564 0.55 -32.91 -6.94
N GLY A 565 -0.05 -33.78 -7.74
CA GLY A 565 -1.00 -34.79 -7.25
C GLY A 565 -2.38 -34.23 -6.91
N ILE A 566 -2.68 -32.99 -7.30
CA ILE A 566 -4.05 -32.47 -7.30
C ILE A 566 -4.94 -33.35 -8.20
N GLU A 567 -6.21 -33.44 -7.85
CA GLU A 567 -7.20 -34.19 -8.63
C GLU A 567 -7.31 -33.69 -10.08
N THR A 568 -7.46 -34.61 -11.03
CA THR A 568 -7.38 -34.30 -12.47
C THR A 568 -8.51 -33.38 -12.97
N ASP A 569 -9.61 -33.28 -12.23
CA ASP A 569 -10.81 -32.50 -12.51
C ASP A 569 -10.91 -31.20 -11.66
N PHE A 570 -9.82 -30.79 -11.01
CA PHE A 570 -9.77 -29.58 -10.16
C PHE A 570 -10.28 -28.30 -10.86
N TRP A 571 -10.16 -28.23 -12.19
CA TRP A 571 -10.68 -27.12 -13.01
C TRP A 571 -12.20 -26.91 -12.89
N THR A 572 -12.92 -27.87 -12.32
CA THR A 572 -14.36 -27.79 -12.08
C THR A 572 -14.73 -27.81 -10.61
N ASP A 573 -13.75 -27.99 -9.72
CA ASP A 573 -13.98 -27.97 -8.28
C ASP A 573 -13.79 -26.54 -7.74
N PRO A 574 -14.85 -25.89 -7.22
CA PRO A 574 -14.76 -24.54 -6.67
C PRO A 574 -13.83 -24.41 -5.46
N THR A 575 -13.26 -25.49 -4.94
CA THR A 575 -12.22 -25.45 -3.90
C THR A 575 -10.92 -24.86 -4.45
N PHE A 576 -10.58 -25.10 -5.72
CA PHE A 576 -9.26 -24.76 -6.29
C PHE A 576 -9.28 -23.64 -7.34
N ILE A 577 -10.47 -23.21 -7.76
CA ILE A 577 -10.65 -22.19 -8.81
C ILE A 577 -11.42 -20.96 -8.30
N ASN A 578 -11.34 -20.69 -6.99
CA ASN A 578 -12.21 -19.72 -6.32
C ASN A 578 -11.46 -18.63 -5.55
N ASP A 579 -10.14 -18.64 -5.56
CA ASP A 579 -9.30 -17.57 -4.97
C ASP A 579 -8.28 -17.02 -5.99
N HIS A 580 -7.06 -16.69 -5.60
CA HIS A 580 -6.03 -16.13 -6.48
C HIS A 580 -5.68 -17.05 -7.68
N PRO A 581 -5.78 -16.60 -8.95
CA PRO A 581 -5.41 -17.39 -10.13
C PRO A 581 -3.89 -17.48 -10.33
N ALA A 582 -3.15 -17.99 -9.34
CA ALA A 582 -1.69 -17.94 -9.26
C ALA A 582 -0.97 -18.62 -10.44
N LEU A 583 -1.63 -19.57 -11.13
CA LEU A 583 -1.11 -20.21 -12.34
C LEU A 583 -0.77 -19.21 -13.45
N VAL A 584 -1.48 -18.08 -13.56
CA VAL A 584 -1.14 -17.05 -14.56
C VAL A 584 0.13 -16.26 -14.18
N GLY A 585 0.51 -16.30 -12.90
CA GLY A 585 1.66 -15.60 -12.35
C GLY A 585 3.01 -16.16 -12.81
N ILE A 586 3.07 -17.43 -13.21
CA ILE A 586 4.32 -18.09 -13.66
C ILE A 586 4.88 -17.51 -14.95
N TYR A 587 4.03 -16.84 -15.74
CA TYR A 587 4.42 -16.10 -16.93
C TYR A 587 3.52 -14.88 -17.09
N GLY A 588 3.87 -13.83 -16.38
CA GLY A 588 3.10 -12.61 -16.26
C GLY A 588 3.69 -11.75 -15.18
N TRP A 589 3.48 -12.18 -13.93
CA TRP A 589 4.19 -11.65 -12.76
C TRP A 589 5.67 -12.01 -12.82
N LEU A 590 5.99 -13.31 -12.94
CA LEU A 590 7.35 -13.78 -13.15
C LEU A 590 7.72 -13.72 -14.65
N PRO A 591 9.02 -13.49 -14.97
CA PRO A 591 9.53 -13.76 -16.30
C PRO A 591 9.55 -15.26 -16.59
N GLN A 592 9.85 -15.63 -17.84
CA GLN A 592 10.03 -17.04 -18.19
C GLN A 592 11.20 -17.63 -17.38
N THR A 593 10.90 -18.63 -16.54
CA THR A 593 11.91 -19.44 -15.87
C THR A 593 12.21 -20.71 -16.68
N ALA A 594 13.30 -21.41 -16.36
CA ALA A 594 13.81 -22.53 -17.16
C ALA A 594 12.77 -23.63 -17.46
N ASP A 595 11.86 -23.90 -16.52
CA ASP A 595 10.87 -24.98 -16.61
C ASP A 595 9.47 -24.48 -17.04
N VAL A 596 9.35 -23.20 -17.42
CA VAL A 596 8.10 -22.63 -17.95
C VAL A 596 8.07 -22.74 -19.47
N HIS A 597 7.20 -23.62 -19.96
CA HIS A 597 6.87 -23.80 -21.38
C HIS A 597 5.78 -22.80 -21.79
N LEU A 598 6.12 -21.88 -22.70
CA LEU A 598 5.24 -20.78 -23.08
C LEU A 598 3.90 -21.23 -23.68
N ASP A 599 3.89 -22.30 -24.50
CA ASP A 599 2.64 -22.83 -25.06
C ASP A 599 1.71 -23.38 -23.97
N ILE A 600 2.27 -24.02 -22.93
CA ILE A 600 1.50 -24.55 -21.78
C ILE A 600 1.04 -23.39 -20.90
N ALA A 601 1.90 -22.39 -20.65
CA ALA A 601 1.55 -21.21 -19.87
C ALA A 601 0.40 -20.44 -20.51
N LYS A 602 0.45 -20.23 -21.83
CA LYS A 602 -0.65 -19.62 -22.59
C LYS A 602 -1.94 -20.43 -22.50
N THR A 603 -1.87 -21.74 -22.76
CA THR A 603 -3.03 -22.63 -22.66
C THR A 603 -3.64 -22.62 -21.25
N THR A 604 -2.78 -22.57 -20.23
CA THR A 604 -3.20 -22.49 -18.82
C THR A 604 -3.89 -21.16 -18.53
N ALA A 605 -3.34 -20.03 -19.00
CA ALA A 605 -3.96 -18.72 -18.83
C ALA A 605 -5.33 -18.63 -19.50
N GLU A 606 -5.45 -19.11 -20.74
CA GLU A 606 -6.73 -19.18 -21.46
C GLU A 606 -7.77 -20.06 -20.74
N LYS A 607 -7.32 -21.14 -20.08
CA LYS A 607 -8.19 -21.98 -19.26
C LYS A 607 -8.64 -21.28 -17.98
N VAL A 608 -7.74 -20.56 -17.30
CA VAL A 608 -8.11 -19.70 -16.16
C VAL A 608 -9.20 -18.71 -16.57
N TRP A 609 -9.08 -18.06 -17.74
CA TRP A 609 -10.09 -17.09 -18.21
C TRP A 609 -11.49 -17.70 -18.40
N GLN A 610 -11.59 -19.00 -18.63
CA GLN A 610 -12.86 -19.69 -18.88
C GLN A 610 -13.49 -20.27 -17.61
N TYR A 611 -12.67 -20.83 -16.72
CA TYR A 611 -13.16 -21.66 -15.61
C TYR A 611 -13.02 -21.00 -14.24
N TRP A 612 -12.11 -20.04 -14.07
CA TRP A 612 -11.86 -19.43 -12.77
C TRP A 612 -13.04 -18.57 -12.30
N ASN A 613 -13.36 -18.63 -11.01
CA ASN A 613 -14.43 -17.82 -10.44
C ASN A 613 -13.95 -16.40 -10.11
N PHE A 614 -13.99 -15.52 -11.11
CA PHE A 614 -13.59 -14.12 -10.95
C PHE A 614 -14.44 -13.31 -9.98
N THR A 615 -15.65 -13.76 -9.61
CA THR A 615 -16.48 -13.06 -8.60
C THR A 615 -15.86 -13.04 -7.22
N ASN A 616 -14.95 -13.98 -6.97
CA ASN A 616 -14.21 -14.11 -5.72
C ASN A 616 -12.73 -13.71 -5.86
N CYS A 617 -12.31 -13.10 -6.97
CA CYS A 617 -10.96 -12.55 -7.08
C CYS A 617 -10.77 -11.32 -6.18
N TRP A 618 -9.51 -11.12 -5.78
CA TRP A 618 -9.03 -9.94 -5.08
C TRP A 618 -8.59 -8.88 -6.08
N GLY A 619 -8.50 -7.62 -5.62
CA GLY A 619 -8.16 -6.50 -6.52
C GLY A 619 -6.82 -6.67 -7.24
N TRP A 620 -5.80 -7.26 -6.61
CA TRP A 620 -4.49 -7.41 -7.23
C TRP A 620 -4.45 -8.48 -8.34
N ASP A 621 -5.38 -9.45 -8.33
CA ASP A 621 -5.48 -10.52 -9.33
C ASP A 621 -5.65 -9.97 -10.75
N PHE A 622 -6.40 -8.86 -10.90
CA PHE A 622 -6.65 -8.25 -12.22
C PHE A 622 -5.38 -7.69 -12.86
N GLY A 623 -4.47 -7.12 -12.06
CA GLY A 623 -3.15 -6.70 -12.53
C GLY A 623 -2.31 -7.91 -12.96
N MET A 624 -2.32 -9.00 -12.19
CA MET A 624 -1.63 -10.24 -12.54
C MET A 624 -2.16 -10.86 -13.84
N LEU A 625 -3.49 -10.94 -13.99
CA LEU A 625 -4.16 -11.42 -15.21
C LEU A 625 -3.81 -10.56 -16.43
N ALA A 626 -3.78 -9.24 -16.27
CA ALA A 626 -3.40 -8.32 -17.34
C ALA A 626 -1.94 -8.52 -17.79
N MET A 627 -1.00 -8.62 -16.84
CA MET A 627 0.40 -8.88 -17.15
C MET A 627 0.62 -10.21 -17.87
N SER A 628 -0.09 -11.26 -17.45
CA SER A 628 -0.03 -12.57 -18.10
C SER A 628 -0.60 -12.53 -19.52
N ALA A 629 -1.75 -11.89 -19.74
CA ALA A 629 -2.31 -11.69 -21.07
C ALA A 629 -1.35 -10.91 -22.00
N ALA A 630 -0.75 -9.83 -21.49
CA ALA A 630 0.23 -9.04 -22.24
C ALA A 630 1.47 -9.85 -22.65
N ARG A 631 2.08 -10.62 -21.73
CA ARG A 631 3.24 -11.48 -22.07
C ARG A 631 2.90 -12.59 -23.05
N ASN A 632 1.66 -13.09 -23.02
CA ASN A 632 1.15 -14.10 -23.96
C ASN A 632 0.74 -13.51 -25.32
N GLY A 633 0.91 -12.20 -25.51
CA GLY A 633 0.62 -11.48 -26.76
C GLY A 633 -0.84 -11.11 -26.96
N ASP A 634 -1.69 -11.24 -25.94
CA ASP A 634 -3.10 -10.86 -25.98
C ASP A 634 -3.33 -9.51 -25.29
N THR A 635 -2.95 -8.44 -26.00
CA THR A 635 -2.99 -7.06 -25.48
C THR A 635 -4.40 -6.54 -25.29
N GLU A 636 -5.36 -7.01 -26.08
CA GLU A 636 -6.77 -6.67 -25.89
C GLU A 636 -7.31 -7.28 -24.60
N LYS A 637 -7.01 -8.57 -24.36
CA LYS A 637 -7.39 -9.23 -23.12
C LYS A 637 -6.75 -8.59 -21.89
N ALA A 638 -5.51 -8.11 -22.01
CA ALA A 638 -4.85 -7.37 -20.94
C ALA A 638 -5.64 -6.12 -20.53
N LEU A 639 -6.15 -5.34 -21.49
CA LEU A 639 -6.99 -4.18 -21.22
C LEU A 639 -8.35 -4.55 -20.65
N GLU A 640 -8.96 -5.64 -21.13
CA GLU A 640 -10.22 -6.15 -20.55
C GLU A 640 -10.07 -6.44 -19.05
N TRP A 641 -8.92 -6.97 -18.61
CA TRP A 641 -8.66 -7.23 -17.19
C TRP A 641 -8.48 -5.94 -16.39
N LEU A 642 -7.72 -4.97 -16.88
CA LEU A 642 -7.52 -3.68 -16.19
C LEU A 642 -8.79 -2.84 -16.09
N LEU A 643 -9.78 -3.10 -16.95
CA LEU A 643 -11.07 -2.41 -17.01
C LEU A 643 -12.24 -3.34 -16.65
N HIS A 644 -11.95 -4.50 -16.07
CA HIS A 644 -12.95 -5.51 -15.79
C HIS A 644 -14.03 -4.95 -14.84
N PRO A 645 -15.32 -5.28 -15.03
CA PRO A 645 -16.40 -4.75 -14.18
C PRO A 645 -16.28 -5.08 -12.69
N LEU A 646 -15.53 -6.13 -12.35
CA LEU A 646 -15.24 -6.51 -10.95
C LEU A 646 -13.98 -5.81 -10.38
N PHE A 647 -13.13 -5.24 -11.24
CA PHE A 647 -11.98 -4.46 -10.82
C PHE A 647 -12.39 -2.99 -10.67
N GLN A 648 -13.08 -2.68 -9.58
CA GLN A 648 -13.77 -1.42 -9.39
C GLN A 648 -12.93 -0.39 -8.63
N PHE A 649 -13.06 0.87 -9.04
CA PHE A 649 -12.48 2.03 -8.40
C PHE A 649 -13.59 3.07 -8.22
N ASP A 650 -13.74 3.61 -7.01
CA ASP A 650 -14.83 4.55 -6.71
C ASP A 650 -14.62 5.94 -7.36
N ASP A 651 -15.46 6.90 -6.99
CA ASP A 651 -15.48 8.26 -7.53
C ASP A 651 -14.18 9.04 -7.26
N VAL A 652 -13.51 8.78 -6.13
CA VAL A 652 -12.21 9.37 -5.79
C VAL A 652 -11.03 8.44 -6.17
N GLY A 653 -11.32 7.28 -6.73
CA GLY A 653 -10.36 6.31 -7.24
C GLY A 653 -9.87 5.30 -6.19
N MET A 654 -10.56 5.15 -5.06
CA MET A 654 -10.25 4.09 -4.10
C MET A 654 -10.55 2.72 -4.72
N PRO A 655 -9.60 1.76 -4.67
CA PRO A 655 -9.85 0.41 -5.14
C PRO A 655 -10.85 -0.28 -4.20
N VAL A 656 -11.96 -0.76 -4.77
CA VAL A 656 -13.05 -1.39 -4.01
C VAL A 656 -12.61 -2.80 -3.56
N GLY A 657 -12.87 -3.14 -2.29
CA GLY A 657 -12.46 -4.43 -1.71
C GLY A 657 -13.28 -5.65 -2.16
N GLY A 658 -14.27 -5.44 -3.03
CA GLY A 658 -15.14 -6.48 -3.57
C GLY A 658 -15.92 -7.21 -2.48
N VAL A 659 -15.98 -8.54 -2.60
CA VAL A 659 -16.64 -9.44 -1.63
C VAL A 659 -15.70 -9.96 -0.55
N ARG A 660 -14.39 -9.67 -0.67
CA ARG A 660 -13.34 -10.27 0.16
C ARG A 660 -13.02 -9.45 1.40
N VAL A 661 -12.87 -8.13 1.21
CA VAL A 661 -12.44 -7.23 2.27
C VAL A 661 -13.19 -5.90 2.21
N PRO A 662 -13.25 -5.16 3.33
CA PRO A 662 -13.79 -3.80 3.32
C PRO A 662 -13.04 -2.90 2.33
N THR A 663 -13.72 -1.87 1.84
CA THR A 663 -13.11 -0.86 0.97
C THR A 663 -12.35 0.17 1.82
N PRO A 664 -11.16 0.62 1.39
CA PRO A 664 -10.42 0.25 0.17
C PRO A 664 -9.48 -0.96 0.32
N TYR A 665 -9.04 -1.49 -0.82
CA TYR A 665 -8.02 -2.54 -0.93
C TYR A 665 -6.88 -2.15 -1.88
N PHE A 666 -5.82 -1.52 -1.35
CA PHE A 666 -4.73 -0.91 -2.11
C PHE A 666 -3.84 -1.85 -2.93
N PRO A 667 -3.70 -3.16 -2.64
CA PRO A 667 -3.02 -4.07 -3.56
C PRO A 667 -3.60 -4.02 -4.98
N GLY A 668 -4.90 -3.71 -5.14
CA GLY A 668 -5.49 -3.49 -6.46
C GLY A 668 -4.94 -2.26 -7.20
N ALA A 669 -4.78 -1.12 -6.51
CA ALA A 669 -4.19 0.07 -7.11
C ALA A 669 -2.71 -0.13 -7.45
N GLY A 670 -1.95 -0.78 -6.57
CA GLY A 670 -0.54 -1.09 -6.80
C GLY A 670 -0.33 -2.08 -7.95
N SER A 671 -1.16 -3.13 -8.06
CA SER A 671 -1.09 -4.08 -9.19
C SER A 671 -1.46 -3.41 -10.53
N LEU A 672 -2.44 -2.51 -10.55
CA LEU A 672 -2.77 -1.70 -11.74
C LEU A 672 -1.55 -0.88 -12.18
N LEU A 673 -0.91 -0.17 -11.25
CA LEU A 673 0.24 0.68 -11.57
C LEU A 673 1.44 -0.13 -12.06
N TYR A 674 1.70 -1.29 -11.45
CA TYR A 674 2.75 -2.19 -11.92
C TYR A 674 2.44 -2.71 -13.34
N ALA A 675 1.22 -3.21 -13.57
CA ALA A 675 0.79 -3.73 -14.86
C ALA A 675 0.86 -2.66 -15.97
N ILE A 676 0.41 -1.43 -15.68
CA ILE A 676 0.49 -0.31 -16.64
C ILE A 676 1.94 0.03 -16.98
N ALA A 677 2.84 0.08 -15.99
CA ALA A 677 4.24 0.35 -16.26
C ALA A 677 4.86 -0.74 -17.15
N MET A 678 4.62 -2.02 -16.80
CA MET A 678 5.08 -3.16 -17.60
C MET A 678 4.49 -3.17 -19.01
N MET A 679 3.20 -2.91 -19.18
CA MET A 679 2.55 -2.90 -20.50
C MET A 679 3.02 -1.72 -21.37
N ALA A 680 3.29 -0.56 -20.76
CA ALA A 680 3.63 0.67 -21.48
C ALA A 680 5.14 0.79 -21.80
N ALA A 681 6.02 0.41 -20.87
CA ALA A 681 7.48 0.46 -21.05
C ALA A 681 8.08 -0.89 -21.47
N GLY A 682 7.37 -1.99 -21.22
CA GLY A 682 7.81 -3.34 -21.52
C GLY A 682 8.44 -4.08 -20.35
N TRP A 683 8.95 -5.26 -20.67
CA TRP A 683 9.69 -6.17 -19.79
C TRP A 683 10.98 -6.64 -20.47
N ASP A 684 11.84 -7.36 -19.76
CA ASP A 684 13.09 -7.87 -20.33
C ASP A 684 12.84 -8.67 -21.62
N GLY A 685 13.58 -8.33 -22.68
CA GLY A 685 13.45 -8.95 -24.00
C GLY A 685 12.33 -8.38 -24.89
N SER A 686 11.50 -7.47 -24.38
CA SER A 686 10.55 -6.73 -25.22
C SER A 686 11.28 -5.81 -26.21
N THR A 687 10.76 -5.68 -27.44
CA THR A 687 11.42 -4.94 -28.53
C THR A 687 10.52 -3.89 -29.20
N THR A 688 9.23 -3.84 -28.85
CA THR A 688 8.24 -2.92 -29.43
C THR A 688 7.87 -1.82 -28.42
N GLU A 689 7.47 -0.65 -28.92
CA GLU A 689 6.90 0.43 -28.10
C GLU A 689 5.56 -0.04 -27.50
N ALA A 690 5.35 0.19 -26.20
CA ALA A 690 4.14 -0.18 -25.47
C ALA A 690 3.65 -1.63 -25.77
N PRO A 691 4.49 -2.65 -25.53
CA PRO A 691 4.25 -4.02 -25.99
C PRO A 691 2.99 -4.67 -25.40
N GLY A 692 2.47 -4.15 -24.29
CA GLY A 692 1.24 -4.64 -23.65
C GLY A 692 -0.04 -3.98 -24.16
N PHE A 693 0.01 -3.01 -25.08
CA PHE A 693 -1.16 -2.32 -25.61
C PHE A 693 -1.48 -2.75 -27.06
N PRO A 694 -2.75 -2.77 -27.49
CA PRO A 694 -3.11 -2.95 -28.90
C PRO A 694 -2.53 -1.81 -29.76
N ASN A 695 -2.09 -2.16 -30.97
CA ASN A 695 -1.59 -1.17 -31.94
C ASN A 695 -2.71 -0.28 -32.51
N GLU A 696 -3.95 -0.75 -32.48
CA GLU A 696 -5.12 -0.03 -33.00
C GLU A 696 -5.89 0.61 -31.84
N GLY A 697 -6.29 1.87 -32.00
CA GLY A 697 -7.12 2.58 -31.02
C GLY A 697 -6.36 3.23 -29.85
N TRP A 698 -5.13 2.78 -29.56
CA TRP A 698 -4.32 3.28 -28.45
C TRP A 698 -3.07 4.01 -28.93
N LYS A 699 -2.83 5.20 -28.39
CA LYS A 699 -1.55 5.90 -28.49
C LYS A 699 -0.99 6.11 -27.09
N VAL A 700 -0.04 5.25 -26.72
CA VAL A 700 0.63 5.32 -25.42
C VAL A 700 1.88 6.17 -25.53
N THR A 701 2.05 7.11 -24.61
CA THR A 701 3.28 7.89 -24.44
C THR A 701 3.79 7.70 -23.02
N VAL A 702 5.09 7.43 -22.89
CA VAL A 702 5.73 7.19 -21.59
C VAL A 702 6.88 8.17 -21.39
N GLU A 703 7.04 8.63 -20.15
CA GLU A 703 8.20 9.40 -19.70
C GLU A 703 8.70 8.81 -18.37
N ASN A 704 10.00 8.54 -18.27
CA ASN A 704 10.63 8.10 -17.02
C ASN A 704 9.97 6.85 -16.38
N ILE A 705 9.58 5.86 -17.18
CA ILE A 705 9.10 4.55 -16.72
C ILE A 705 10.19 3.51 -16.98
N SER A 706 10.50 2.69 -15.98
CA SER A 706 11.48 1.61 -16.06
C SER A 706 10.84 0.33 -16.58
N VAL A 707 11.64 -0.47 -17.29
CA VAL A 707 11.26 -1.79 -17.82
C VAL A 707 11.12 -2.79 -16.68
N ALA A 708 10.07 -3.61 -16.72
CA ALA A 708 9.86 -4.69 -15.75
C ALA A 708 10.79 -5.90 -16.00
N LEU A 709 10.91 -6.78 -15.02
CA LEU A 709 11.64 -8.05 -15.14
C LEU A 709 11.07 -8.97 -16.24
#